data_AF-A0AAV1G5U5-F1
#
_entry.id   AF-A0AAV1G5U5-F1
#
_cell.length_a   1.000
_cell.length_b   1.000
_cell.length_c   1.000
_cell.angle_alpha   90.00
_cell.angle_beta   90.00
_cell.angle_gamma   90.00
#
_symmetry.space_group_name_H-M   'P 1'
#
loop_
_entity.id
_entity.type
_entity.pdbx_description
1 polymer ?
#
loop_
_entity_poly.entity_id
_entity_poly.type
_entity_poly.pdbx_seq_one_letter_code
_entity_poly.pdbx_strand_id
1 'polypeptide(L)'
;MLCFLDDGIGMDPNEATHVIQFGKSSKRSPESTQIGQYGNGLKSGSMRIGKDFILFTKKGDTLTCLFLSRTFHEEEGLDEVIVPLPSWDLKTKEPLTSDPEKYAIETELIFKYSPFKSEQELMEQFNKIESSSGTLVIIYNLKLMDNGEPELDVVTDHQDILMAGTAAEGVKPEKRSFRAYAAVLYIDPRMRIFIQGHKVRTKRLSCCLYKPRVYKYTSTRFKTRAEQEVKKADHLAKIAEEKAREADSKRIALEARLGDDLSKDSRAILRKVQDSAMMLQRDADMKKMILEAKQKALKEPKELNFIFGVNIEQRELDGMFVYNCSRLIKMYEKTGPQLEGGMACGGVVGVVDVPYLVLEPTHNKQDFADAKEYRHLLKSMGEHLAQYWKDTNIAQKGIAKFWDEFGYLSASWSAPPSVESRYKRRRAMEIPITIQCDKCLKWRTLPFQMDAVDKRYPDSWVCLMNPDSSQDRCDAPEQKQNLPCGVLKKDKQTAEDKQKELAEKIKQQQEKLQALQKTTTIRSAADIKKLPLEVSMKPTESTSQATRSSERTTTRPRSPPLPAHLKNAQSTPPTRAASQRPTRTPAPPPPKVDAPRLRAAAKPPPPAAKPVAKASAKTPPPSRTTRTPAKAASAKPAAAGQRKRVIEEDSEEEEEEEEEEEEEEEEEKEEDDSEEESEEEVPQTKKSKMAAAAANRGKVVEKATPPKRGKLDEVNIKLCFPMRVDSESSQICAS
;
A
#
# COMPACT_ATOMS: atom_id res chain seq x y z
N MET A 1 -22.70 8.86 9.74
CA MET A 1 -21.56 9.15 8.84
C MET A 1 -20.28 8.70 9.52
N LEU A 2 -19.25 8.32 8.77
CA LEU A 2 -17.90 8.08 9.28
C LEU A 2 -16.95 9.06 8.59
N CYS A 3 -16.18 9.81 9.37
CA CYS A 3 -15.34 10.90 8.89
C CYS A 3 -13.86 10.61 9.15
N PHE A 4 -13.01 10.86 8.15
CA PHE A 4 -11.55 10.82 8.26
C PHE A 4 -11.03 12.21 7.90
N LEU A 5 -10.31 12.85 8.82
CA LEU A 5 -9.73 14.19 8.64
C LEU A 5 -8.21 14.09 8.82
N ASP A 6 -7.44 14.65 7.90
CA ASP A 6 -5.98 14.77 7.98
C ASP A 6 -5.50 16.21 7.77
N ASP A 7 -4.38 16.53 8.43
CA ASP A 7 -3.58 17.75 8.30
C ASP A 7 -2.47 17.59 7.24
N GLY A 8 -2.70 16.77 6.21
CA GLY A 8 -1.73 16.41 5.18
C GLY A 8 -1.53 17.47 4.09
N ILE A 9 -0.88 17.07 2.99
CA ILE A 9 -0.57 17.95 1.86
C ILE A 9 -1.79 18.36 1.01
N GLY A 10 -2.95 17.74 1.23
CA GLY A 10 -4.14 17.89 0.39
C GLY A 10 -3.93 17.42 -1.05
N MET A 11 -4.84 17.79 -1.94
CA MET A 11 -4.76 17.58 -3.38
C MET A 11 -5.25 18.82 -4.13
N ASP A 12 -4.67 19.10 -5.29
CA ASP A 12 -5.18 20.11 -6.24
C ASP A 12 -6.23 19.49 -7.20
N PRO A 13 -6.93 20.26 -8.05
CA PRO A 13 -7.98 19.72 -8.92
C PRO A 13 -7.50 18.62 -9.89
N ASN A 14 -6.25 18.65 -10.33
CA ASN A 14 -5.68 17.66 -11.23
C ASN A 14 -5.35 16.36 -10.48
N GLU A 15 -4.72 16.47 -9.30
CA GLU A 15 -4.51 15.33 -8.41
C GLU A 15 -5.85 14.71 -7.93
N ALA A 16 -6.86 15.53 -7.65
CA ALA A 16 -8.19 15.06 -7.30
C ALA A 16 -8.86 14.32 -8.48
N THR A 17 -8.60 14.72 -9.73
CA THR A 17 -9.04 13.97 -10.92
C THR A 17 -8.34 12.61 -11.03
N HIS A 18 -7.06 12.50 -10.64
CA HIS A 18 -6.39 11.20 -10.51
C HIS A 18 -6.99 10.30 -9.40
N VAL A 19 -7.77 10.85 -8.45
CA VAL A 19 -8.45 10.04 -7.43
C VAL A 19 -9.55 9.16 -8.04
N ILE A 20 -10.20 9.54 -9.16
CA ILE A 20 -11.22 8.66 -9.79
C ILE A 20 -10.61 7.60 -10.72
N GLN A 21 -9.43 7.84 -11.29
CA GLN A 21 -8.76 6.89 -12.19
C GLN A 21 -8.36 5.60 -11.44
N PHE A 22 -8.75 4.44 -11.95
CA PHE A 22 -8.40 3.14 -11.35
C PHE A 22 -6.98 2.71 -11.78
N GLY A 23 -6.32 1.88 -10.96
CA GLY A 23 -4.93 1.44 -11.18
C GLY A 23 -3.86 2.52 -10.94
N LYS A 24 -4.01 3.70 -11.55
CA LYS A 24 -3.02 4.80 -11.54
C LYS A 24 -2.65 5.25 -10.13
N SER A 25 -1.35 5.41 -9.89
CA SER A 25 -0.82 6.01 -8.67
C SER A 25 0.58 6.57 -8.90
N SER A 26 0.77 7.89 -8.73
CA SER A 26 2.10 8.54 -8.70
C SER A 26 2.98 8.11 -7.52
N LYS A 27 2.51 7.15 -6.72
CA LYS A 27 3.19 6.54 -5.57
C LYS A 27 3.75 5.16 -5.88
N ARG A 28 3.52 4.61 -7.08
CA ARG A 28 4.18 3.41 -7.59
C ARG A 28 5.57 3.81 -8.09
N SER A 29 6.60 3.37 -7.37
CA SER A 29 7.99 3.31 -7.85
C SER A 29 8.73 2.25 -7.03
N PRO A 30 9.80 1.62 -7.54
CA PRO A 30 10.45 0.49 -6.85
C PRO A 30 11.06 0.84 -5.48
N GLU A 31 11.43 2.11 -5.28
CA GLU A 31 11.97 2.65 -4.03
C GLU A 31 10.89 3.32 -3.15
N SER A 32 9.61 3.23 -3.54
CA SER A 32 8.52 3.90 -2.84
C SER A 32 8.27 3.31 -1.46
N THR A 33 8.63 4.08 -0.44
CA THR A 33 8.22 3.87 0.95
C THR A 33 6.72 4.14 1.19
N GLN A 34 5.97 4.55 0.16
CA GLN A 34 4.54 4.82 0.27
C GLN A 34 3.70 3.55 0.08
N ILE A 35 2.80 3.31 1.04
CA ILE A 35 1.86 2.17 1.04
C ILE A 35 0.85 2.20 -0.13
N GLY A 36 0.76 3.31 -0.88
CA GLY A 36 -0.34 3.64 -1.80
C GLY A 36 -0.19 3.20 -3.27
N GLN A 37 0.45 2.06 -3.56
CA GLN A 37 0.90 1.75 -4.92
C GLN A 37 -0.19 1.35 -5.95
N TYR A 38 -1.32 0.75 -5.54
CA TYR A 38 -2.31 0.15 -6.46
C TYR A 38 -3.45 1.07 -6.95
N GLY A 39 -3.43 2.37 -6.64
CA GLY A 39 -4.47 3.35 -7.05
C GLY A 39 -5.89 3.15 -6.47
N ASN A 40 -6.22 1.96 -5.95
CA ASN A 40 -7.60 1.55 -5.67
C ASN A 40 -8.08 1.73 -4.21
N GLY A 41 -7.16 1.93 -3.26
CA GLY A 41 -7.44 1.77 -1.82
C GLY A 41 -8.58 2.63 -1.25
N LEU A 42 -8.75 3.87 -1.73
CA LEU A 42 -9.87 4.73 -1.33
C LEU A 42 -11.21 4.19 -1.85
N LYS A 43 -11.27 3.73 -3.10
CA LYS A 43 -12.50 3.22 -3.73
C LYS A 43 -12.98 1.95 -3.05
N SER A 44 -12.11 0.94 -2.94
CA SER A 44 -12.46 -0.34 -2.33
C SER A 44 -12.78 -0.22 -0.84
N GLY A 45 -12.03 0.61 -0.10
CA GLY A 45 -12.30 0.88 1.32
C GLY A 45 -13.63 1.61 1.56
N SER A 46 -13.86 2.73 0.86
CA SER A 46 -15.08 3.53 1.05
C SER A 46 -16.35 2.78 0.64
N MET A 47 -16.33 2.12 -0.52
CA MET A 47 -17.47 1.37 -1.05
C MET A 47 -17.76 0.06 -0.30
N ARG A 48 -16.82 -0.41 0.54
CA ARG A 48 -17.05 -1.47 1.52
C ARG A 48 -17.75 -0.96 2.79
N ILE A 49 -17.38 0.24 3.27
CA ILE A 49 -17.89 0.82 4.52
C ILE A 49 -19.30 1.41 4.34
N GLY A 50 -19.56 2.09 3.23
CA GLY A 50 -20.84 2.73 2.94
C GLY A 50 -21.24 2.67 1.47
N LYS A 51 -22.46 3.10 1.18
CA LYS A 51 -22.98 3.20 -0.18
C LYS A 51 -22.35 4.36 -0.94
N ASP A 52 -22.07 5.47 -0.25
CA ASP A 52 -21.69 6.76 -0.81
C ASP A 52 -20.55 7.42 -0.02
N PHE A 53 -19.70 8.22 -0.67
CA PHE A 53 -18.77 9.12 0.03
C PHE A 53 -18.64 10.48 -0.68
N ILE A 54 -18.25 11.49 0.11
CA ILE A 54 -17.86 12.82 -0.37
C ILE A 54 -16.51 13.20 0.25
N LEU A 55 -15.64 13.80 -0.53
CA LEU A 55 -14.27 14.16 -0.16
C LEU A 55 -14.06 15.65 -0.38
N PHE A 56 -13.56 16.33 0.65
CA PHE A 56 -13.14 17.72 0.62
C PHE A 56 -11.63 17.78 0.77
N THR A 57 -10.94 18.55 -0.05
CA THR A 57 -9.48 18.69 0.01
C THR A 57 -9.04 20.12 -0.28
N LYS A 58 -7.89 20.50 0.27
CA LYS A 58 -7.36 21.86 0.29
C LYS A 58 -5.87 21.82 0.02
N LYS A 59 -5.40 22.49 -1.03
CA LYS A 59 -3.98 22.59 -1.40
C LYS A 59 -3.69 23.93 -2.07
N GLY A 60 -2.68 24.64 -1.57
CA GLY A 60 -2.38 26.00 -2.02
C GLY A 60 -3.58 26.93 -1.81
N ASP A 61 -3.91 27.71 -2.84
CA ASP A 61 -5.11 28.56 -2.88
C ASP A 61 -6.37 27.85 -3.42
N THR A 62 -6.38 26.51 -3.52
CA THR A 62 -7.52 25.75 -4.08
C THR A 62 -8.26 24.92 -3.03
N LEU A 63 -9.58 24.91 -3.15
CA LEU A 63 -10.52 24.02 -2.47
C LEU A 63 -11.18 23.11 -3.52
N THR A 64 -11.21 21.80 -3.30
CA THR A 64 -11.80 20.85 -4.26
C THR A 64 -12.70 19.85 -3.54
N CYS A 65 -13.89 19.62 -4.10
CA CYS A 65 -14.84 18.61 -3.65
C CYS A 65 -14.92 17.49 -4.70
N LEU A 66 -14.90 16.23 -4.26
CA LEU A 66 -15.08 15.05 -5.10
C LEU A 66 -16.20 14.20 -4.51
N PHE A 67 -17.22 13.89 -5.31
CA PHE A 67 -18.44 13.24 -4.83
C PHE A 67 -18.74 11.91 -5.55
N LEU A 68 -18.59 10.78 -4.86
CA LEU A 68 -18.94 9.45 -5.39
C LEU A 68 -20.14 8.87 -4.64
N SER A 69 -21.32 8.98 -5.24
CA SER A 69 -22.56 8.43 -4.71
C SER A 69 -23.14 7.34 -5.61
N ARG A 70 -23.24 6.10 -5.13
CA ARG A 70 -24.02 5.05 -5.81
C ARG A 70 -25.52 5.31 -5.73
N THR A 71 -25.99 6.04 -4.72
CA THR A 71 -27.40 6.45 -4.61
C THR A 71 -27.83 7.30 -5.81
N PHE A 72 -27.02 8.28 -6.22
CA PHE A 72 -27.21 9.02 -7.48
C PHE A 72 -27.32 8.10 -8.70
N HIS A 73 -26.39 7.15 -8.86
CA HIS A 73 -26.37 6.24 -10.00
C HIS A 73 -27.57 5.29 -10.03
N GLU A 74 -27.96 4.73 -8.88
CA GLU A 74 -29.11 3.83 -8.74
C GLU A 74 -30.46 4.53 -8.95
N GLU A 75 -30.59 5.82 -8.56
CA GLU A 75 -31.83 6.59 -8.73
C GLU A 75 -32.01 7.15 -10.16
N GLU A 76 -30.93 7.57 -10.83
CA GLU A 76 -30.98 8.07 -12.21
C GLU A 76 -30.79 6.94 -13.26
N GLY A 77 -30.48 5.71 -12.84
CA GLY A 77 -30.33 4.54 -13.73
C GLY A 77 -29.03 4.51 -14.54
N LEU A 78 -27.93 5.00 -13.97
CA LEU A 78 -26.63 5.16 -14.64
C LEU A 78 -25.74 3.90 -14.49
N ASP A 79 -25.22 3.41 -15.61
CA ASP A 79 -24.23 2.31 -15.68
C ASP A 79 -22.78 2.85 -15.71
N GLU A 80 -22.56 4.06 -16.22
CA GLU A 80 -21.28 4.78 -16.20
C GLU A 80 -21.02 5.47 -14.84
N VAL A 81 -19.75 5.48 -14.39
CA VAL A 81 -19.37 6.09 -13.09
C VAL A 81 -19.10 7.59 -13.25
N ILE A 82 -20.14 8.41 -13.06
CA ILE A 82 -20.08 9.88 -13.11
C ILE A 82 -19.75 10.45 -11.72
N VAL A 83 -18.73 11.31 -11.63
CA VAL A 83 -18.24 11.88 -10.37
C VAL A 83 -18.17 13.40 -10.45
N PRO A 84 -19.09 14.15 -9.80
CA PRO A 84 -18.98 15.60 -9.65
C PRO A 84 -17.68 15.98 -8.93
N LEU A 85 -16.93 16.90 -9.55
CA LEU A 85 -15.61 17.32 -9.09
C LEU A 85 -15.40 18.86 -9.13
N PRO A 86 -16.27 19.67 -8.48
CA PRO A 86 -16.14 21.13 -8.48
C PRO A 86 -14.99 21.63 -7.58
N SER A 87 -14.41 22.76 -7.98
CA SER A 87 -13.32 23.46 -7.27
C SER A 87 -13.62 24.96 -7.09
N TRP A 88 -13.05 25.56 -6.06
CA TRP A 88 -13.19 26.97 -5.69
C TRP A 88 -11.85 27.58 -5.27
N ASP A 89 -11.72 28.91 -5.37
CA ASP A 89 -10.60 29.66 -4.80
C ASP A 89 -10.75 29.79 -3.27
N LEU A 90 -9.65 29.61 -2.54
CA LEU A 90 -9.62 29.62 -1.08
C LEU A 90 -9.96 30.99 -0.45
N LYS A 91 -9.73 32.09 -1.18
CA LYS A 91 -9.82 33.48 -0.70
C LYS A 91 -11.12 34.15 -1.15
N THR A 92 -11.47 34.06 -2.43
CA THR A 92 -12.70 34.66 -2.97
C THR A 92 -13.92 33.73 -2.82
N LYS A 93 -13.69 32.42 -2.73
CA LYS A 93 -14.72 31.37 -2.81
C LYS A 93 -15.51 31.37 -4.11
N GLU A 94 -14.94 31.94 -5.17
CA GLU A 94 -15.49 31.84 -6.52
C GLU A 94 -15.12 30.50 -7.18
N PRO A 95 -15.97 29.96 -8.08
CA PRO A 95 -15.74 28.66 -8.69
C PRO A 95 -14.60 28.69 -9.72
N LEU A 96 -13.66 27.74 -9.58
CA LEU A 96 -12.54 27.54 -10.50
C LEU A 96 -12.96 26.60 -11.64
N THR A 97 -13.82 27.11 -12.53
CA THR A 97 -14.29 26.37 -13.72
C THR A 97 -14.08 27.17 -15.01
N SER A 98 -13.79 26.46 -16.11
CA SER A 98 -13.90 26.99 -17.48
C SER A 98 -15.30 26.78 -18.09
N ASP A 99 -16.13 25.95 -17.45
CA ASP A 99 -17.48 25.58 -17.88
C ASP A 99 -18.47 25.84 -16.72
N PRO A 100 -19.26 26.93 -16.79
CA PRO A 100 -20.27 27.25 -15.78
C PRO A 100 -21.48 26.29 -15.78
N GLU A 101 -21.82 25.66 -16.92
CA GLU A 101 -22.96 24.76 -17.03
C GLU A 101 -22.62 23.42 -16.36
N LYS A 102 -21.43 22.88 -16.61
CA LYS A 102 -20.88 21.72 -15.88
C LYS A 102 -20.87 21.97 -14.37
N TYR A 103 -20.33 23.10 -13.92
CA TYR A 103 -20.24 23.43 -12.50
C TYR A 103 -21.63 23.53 -11.81
N ALA A 104 -22.62 24.10 -12.50
CA ALA A 104 -23.99 24.16 -11.99
C ALA A 104 -24.59 22.76 -11.80
N ILE A 105 -24.41 21.87 -12.78
CA ILE A 105 -24.86 20.47 -12.70
C ILE A 105 -24.13 19.71 -11.57
N GLU A 106 -22.81 19.87 -11.47
CA GLU A 106 -22.00 19.21 -10.44
C GLU A 106 -22.41 19.61 -9.01
N THR A 107 -22.65 20.90 -8.79
CA THR A 107 -23.10 21.41 -7.49
C THR A 107 -24.55 21.04 -7.20
N GLU A 108 -25.46 21.09 -8.19
CA GLU A 108 -26.84 20.62 -8.03
C GLU A 108 -26.90 19.12 -7.67
N LEU A 109 -26.08 18.27 -8.29
CA LEU A 109 -25.98 16.84 -7.93
C LEU A 109 -25.48 16.63 -6.50
N ILE A 110 -24.52 17.43 -6.03
CA ILE A 110 -24.06 17.39 -4.64
C ILE A 110 -25.18 17.83 -3.69
N PHE A 111 -25.91 18.91 -3.97
CA PHE A 111 -27.01 19.35 -3.12
C PHE A 111 -28.21 18.38 -3.15
N LYS A 112 -28.52 17.78 -4.29
CA LYS A 112 -29.57 16.76 -4.44
C LYS A 112 -29.24 15.50 -3.63
N TYR A 113 -28.07 14.90 -3.81
CA TYR A 113 -27.77 13.56 -3.30
C TYR A 113 -26.87 13.50 -2.05
N SER A 114 -26.00 14.47 -1.81
CA SER A 114 -25.10 14.44 -0.64
C SER A 114 -25.81 14.79 0.68
N PRO A 115 -25.16 14.61 1.85
CA PRO A 115 -25.70 15.07 3.14
C PRO A 115 -25.83 16.59 3.27
N PHE A 116 -25.22 17.37 2.37
CA PHE A 116 -25.13 18.83 2.43
C PHE A 116 -26.01 19.45 1.35
N LYS A 117 -26.93 20.33 1.74
CA LYS A 117 -28.03 20.84 0.90
C LYS A 117 -27.84 22.26 0.41
N SER A 118 -26.73 22.90 0.75
CA SER A 118 -26.38 24.24 0.33
C SER A 118 -24.86 24.43 0.20
N GLU A 119 -24.43 25.43 -0.56
CA GLU A 119 -23.02 25.82 -0.66
C GLU A 119 -22.46 26.25 0.71
N GLN A 120 -23.27 26.83 1.59
CA GLN A 120 -22.85 27.17 2.95
C GLN A 120 -22.46 25.91 3.74
N GLU A 121 -23.32 24.88 3.77
CA GLU A 121 -23.03 23.61 4.43
C GLU A 121 -21.79 22.92 3.85
N LEU A 122 -21.57 23.04 2.53
CA LEU A 122 -20.40 22.51 1.83
C LEU A 122 -19.12 23.26 2.26
N MET A 123 -19.15 24.59 2.29
CA MET A 123 -18.07 25.44 2.79
C MET A 123 -17.77 25.22 4.29
N GLU A 124 -18.77 24.89 5.09
CA GLU A 124 -18.60 24.46 6.49
C GLU A 124 -17.84 23.13 6.63
N GLN A 125 -17.75 22.30 5.59
CA GLN A 125 -16.89 21.11 5.59
C GLN A 125 -15.42 21.48 5.30
N PHE A 126 -15.17 22.38 4.33
CA PHE A 126 -13.82 22.91 4.08
C PHE A 126 -13.26 23.65 5.30
N ASN A 127 -14.09 24.37 6.05
CA ASN A 127 -13.69 25.07 7.29
C ASN A 127 -13.16 24.12 8.38
N LYS A 128 -13.43 22.81 8.33
CA LYS A 128 -12.89 21.81 9.26
C LYS A 128 -11.43 21.44 8.98
N ILE A 129 -10.91 21.82 7.80
CA ILE A 129 -9.49 21.71 7.46
C ILE A 129 -8.82 23.00 7.93
N GLU A 130 -8.55 23.08 9.24
CA GLU A 130 -7.96 24.23 9.93
C GLU A 130 -6.56 24.59 9.40
N SER A 131 -5.79 23.58 9.00
CA SER A 131 -4.46 23.67 8.40
C SER A 131 -4.47 24.33 7.01
N SER A 132 -3.32 24.80 6.54
CA SER A 132 -3.16 25.38 5.18
C SER A 132 -3.49 24.38 4.06
N SER A 133 -3.35 23.08 4.34
CA SER A 133 -3.68 21.98 3.45
C SER A 133 -4.23 20.79 4.25
N GLY A 134 -4.90 19.86 3.59
CA GLY A 134 -5.42 18.63 4.23
C GLY A 134 -6.58 18.03 3.45
N THR A 135 -7.13 16.92 3.96
CA THR A 135 -8.27 16.22 3.36
C THR A 135 -9.27 15.76 4.42
N LEU A 136 -10.56 15.83 4.07
CA LEU A 136 -11.69 15.35 4.85
C LEU A 136 -12.54 14.41 3.99
N VAL A 137 -12.53 13.12 4.29
CA VAL A 137 -13.36 12.09 3.65
C VAL A 137 -14.55 11.77 4.54
N ILE A 138 -15.77 11.89 4.02
CA ILE A 138 -17.02 11.58 4.73
C ILE A 138 -17.73 10.44 4.00
N ILE A 139 -17.75 9.27 4.62
CA ILE A 139 -18.51 8.10 4.17
C ILE A 139 -19.88 8.11 4.85
N TYR A 140 -20.94 7.88 4.08
CA TYR A 140 -22.31 7.84 4.59
C TYR A 140 -23.11 6.70 3.95
N ASN A 141 -24.36 6.54 4.36
CA ASN A 141 -25.19 5.37 4.04
C ASN A 141 -24.42 4.06 4.34
N LEU A 142 -23.98 3.94 5.59
CA LEU A 142 -23.11 2.86 6.08
C LEU A 142 -23.80 1.49 5.92
N LYS A 143 -23.00 0.43 5.75
CA LYS A 143 -23.54 -0.93 5.67
C LYS A 143 -24.22 -1.35 6.98
N LEU A 144 -25.41 -1.93 6.83
CA LEU A 144 -26.25 -2.47 7.90
C LEU A 144 -26.23 -4.00 7.84
N MET A 145 -26.36 -4.64 9.00
CA MET A 145 -26.47 -6.09 9.14
C MET A 145 -27.93 -6.58 8.96
N ASP A 146 -28.16 -7.90 8.99
CA ASP A 146 -29.47 -8.56 8.90
C ASP A 146 -30.56 -7.98 9.85
N ASN A 147 -30.16 -7.35 10.95
CA ASN A 147 -31.04 -6.77 11.98
C ASN A 147 -31.32 -5.27 11.80
N GLY A 148 -30.74 -4.62 10.79
CA GLY A 148 -30.86 -3.17 10.54
C GLY A 148 -29.85 -2.28 11.27
N GLU A 149 -29.02 -2.84 12.17
CA GLU A 149 -27.96 -2.08 12.86
C GLU A 149 -26.70 -1.96 12.00
N PRO A 150 -25.90 -0.89 12.14
CA PRO A 150 -24.64 -0.73 11.40
C PRO A 150 -23.60 -1.77 11.82
N GLU A 151 -22.73 -2.17 10.90
CA GLU A 151 -21.60 -3.08 11.19
C GLU A 151 -20.60 -2.51 12.23
N LEU A 152 -20.59 -1.17 12.39
CA LEU A 152 -19.68 -0.42 13.25
C LEU A 152 -20.43 0.15 14.46
N ASP A 153 -20.11 -0.38 15.64
CA ASP A 153 -20.63 0.05 16.94
C ASP A 153 -19.76 1.18 17.51
N VAL A 154 -20.39 2.34 17.73
CA VAL A 154 -19.79 3.54 18.37
C VAL A 154 -20.52 3.92 19.67
N VAL A 155 -21.40 3.04 20.15
CA VAL A 155 -22.30 3.27 21.28
C VAL A 155 -21.80 2.55 22.53
N THR A 156 -21.25 1.34 22.39
CA THR A 156 -20.70 0.56 23.52
C THR A 156 -19.45 1.21 24.13
N ASP A 157 -18.61 1.85 23.32
CA ASP A 157 -17.49 2.68 23.79
C ASP A 157 -17.39 3.95 22.93
N HIS A 158 -17.72 5.11 23.54
CA HIS A 158 -17.67 6.41 22.89
C HIS A 158 -16.24 6.90 22.58
N GLN A 159 -15.19 6.19 22.97
CA GLN A 159 -13.81 6.46 22.59
C GLN A 159 -13.30 5.54 21.46
N ASP A 160 -14.09 4.57 20.98
CA ASP A 160 -13.66 3.58 19.99
C ASP A 160 -14.63 3.49 18.78
N ILE A 161 -14.28 2.60 17.85
CA ILE A 161 -15.18 2.06 16.83
C ILE A 161 -15.00 0.54 16.91
N LEU A 162 -16.06 -0.15 17.35
CA LEU A 162 -16.07 -1.60 17.53
C LEU A 162 -16.75 -2.31 16.36
N MET A 163 -16.35 -3.55 16.09
CA MET A 163 -17.17 -4.46 15.29
C MET A 163 -18.40 -4.90 16.09
N ALA A 164 -19.59 -4.68 15.53
CA ALA A 164 -20.86 -5.01 16.17
C ALA A 164 -21.03 -6.53 16.43
N GLY A 165 -21.87 -6.85 17.42
CA GLY A 165 -22.17 -8.23 17.82
C GLY A 165 -21.40 -8.73 19.04
N THR A 166 -21.71 -9.96 19.49
CA THR A 166 -21.12 -10.60 20.67
C THR A 166 -19.66 -11.01 20.44
N ALA A 167 -18.76 -10.69 21.38
CA ALA A 167 -17.39 -11.19 21.35
C ALA A 167 -17.36 -12.70 21.61
N ALA A 168 -16.80 -13.47 20.68
CA ALA A 168 -16.43 -14.87 20.93
C ALA A 168 -15.14 -14.93 21.76
N GLU A 169 -14.98 -16.01 22.54
CA GLU A 169 -13.77 -16.23 23.34
C GLU A 169 -12.52 -16.37 22.45
N GLY A 170 -11.40 -15.82 22.88
CA GLY A 170 -10.13 -15.83 22.12
C GLY A 170 -10.05 -14.86 20.92
N VAL A 171 -11.09 -14.08 20.63
CA VAL A 171 -11.02 -13.01 19.61
C VAL A 171 -10.00 -11.95 20.03
N LYS A 172 -8.98 -11.75 19.21
CA LYS A 172 -7.88 -10.81 19.49
C LYS A 172 -8.38 -9.35 19.43
N PRO A 173 -7.91 -8.44 20.32
CA PRO A 173 -8.45 -7.09 20.44
C PRO A 173 -8.55 -6.32 19.12
N GLU A 174 -7.52 -6.42 18.28
CA GLU A 174 -7.34 -5.77 16.99
C GLU A 174 -8.34 -6.26 15.91
N LYS A 175 -9.05 -7.37 16.15
CA LYS A 175 -10.14 -7.86 15.30
C LYS A 175 -11.52 -7.37 15.74
N ARG A 176 -11.63 -6.66 16.88
CA ARG A 176 -12.88 -6.06 17.38
C ARG A 176 -12.79 -4.54 17.56
N SER A 177 -11.68 -4.03 18.07
CA SER A 177 -11.45 -2.63 18.42
C SER A 177 -10.59 -1.94 17.36
N PHE A 178 -11.11 -0.88 16.74
CA PHE A 178 -10.34 -0.07 15.81
C PHE A 178 -9.23 0.71 16.54
N ARG A 179 -9.45 1.13 17.79
CA ARG A 179 -8.41 1.73 18.66
C ARG A 179 -7.25 0.77 18.93
N ALA A 180 -7.50 -0.53 19.10
CA ALA A 180 -6.45 -1.54 19.21
C ALA A 180 -5.72 -1.73 17.86
N TYR A 181 -6.46 -1.95 16.77
CA TYR A 181 -5.89 -2.12 15.42
C TYR A 181 -5.01 -0.93 15.00
N ALA A 182 -5.53 0.29 15.15
CA ALA A 182 -4.84 1.55 14.85
C ALA A 182 -3.57 1.74 15.69
N ALA A 183 -3.52 1.21 16.92
CA ALA A 183 -2.35 1.35 17.78
C ALA A 183 -1.12 0.56 17.27
N VAL A 184 -1.33 -0.55 16.54
CA VAL A 184 -0.26 -1.42 16.00
C VAL A 184 -0.15 -1.37 14.48
N LEU A 185 -0.95 -0.53 13.82
CA LEU A 185 -1.12 -0.46 12.36
C LEU A 185 0.18 -0.19 11.58
N TYR A 186 1.11 0.53 12.21
CA TYR A 186 2.40 0.93 11.65
C TYR A 186 3.55 0.54 12.57
N ILE A 187 4.68 0.09 12.02
CA ILE A 187 5.82 -0.40 12.83
C ILE A 187 6.60 0.73 13.53
N ASP A 188 6.77 1.89 12.87
CA ASP A 188 7.25 3.15 13.47
C ASP A 188 6.17 4.24 13.27
N PRO A 189 5.14 4.29 14.14
CA PRO A 189 4.04 5.23 13.99
C PRO A 189 4.52 6.67 14.26
N ARG A 190 4.27 7.54 13.28
CA ARG A 190 4.57 8.98 13.32
C ARG A 190 3.31 9.84 13.30
N MET A 191 2.40 9.54 12.38
CA MET A 191 1.07 10.15 12.33
C MET A 191 0.32 9.89 13.64
N ARG A 192 -0.27 10.95 14.20
CA ARG A 192 -1.15 10.84 15.37
C ARG A 192 -2.53 10.41 14.89
N ILE A 193 -3.13 9.42 15.55
CA ILE A 193 -4.49 8.96 15.23
C ILE A 193 -5.40 9.38 16.38
N PHE A 194 -6.57 9.93 16.06
CA PHE A 194 -7.62 10.28 17.03
C PHE A 194 -8.90 9.56 16.62
N ILE A 195 -9.60 8.94 17.58
CA ILE A 195 -10.89 8.27 17.39
C ILE A 195 -11.88 8.92 18.35
N GLN A 196 -13.01 9.42 17.84
CA GLN A 196 -13.99 10.19 18.60
C GLN A 196 -13.36 11.33 19.42
N GLY A 197 -12.41 12.06 18.82
CA GLY A 197 -11.63 13.13 19.48
C GLY A 197 -10.54 12.66 20.46
N HIS A 198 -10.51 11.38 20.83
CA HIS A 198 -9.58 10.84 21.82
C HIS A 198 -8.36 10.19 21.13
N LYS A 199 -7.14 10.58 21.53
CA LYS A 199 -5.90 10.11 20.90
C LYS A 199 -5.72 8.60 21.05
N VAL A 200 -5.27 7.93 20.00
CA VAL A 200 -4.86 6.52 20.04
C VAL A 200 -3.41 6.45 20.52
N ARG A 201 -3.16 5.63 21.54
CA ARG A 201 -1.80 5.34 22.00
C ARG A 201 -1.19 4.27 21.11
N THR A 202 -0.62 4.74 20.00
CA THR A 202 0.19 3.93 19.09
C THR A 202 1.37 3.29 19.83
N LYS A 203 1.86 2.17 19.30
CA LYS A 203 2.88 1.34 19.93
C LYS A 203 3.83 0.76 18.88
N ARG A 204 5.12 0.97 19.08
CA ARG A 204 6.14 0.14 18.41
C ARG A 204 6.21 -1.17 19.16
N LEU A 205 5.78 -2.27 18.55
CA LEU A 205 5.66 -3.58 19.24
C LEU A 205 6.98 -4.03 19.88
N SER A 206 8.13 -3.74 19.25
CA SER A 206 9.48 -3.96 19.81
C SER A 206 9.72 -3.32 21.19
N CYS A 207 9.02 -2.23 21.52
CA CYS A 207 9.11 -1.56 22.83
C CYS A 207 8.29 -2.27 23.92
N CYS A 208 7.27 -3.05 23.55
CA CYS A 208 6.21 -3.51 24.46
C CYS A 208 6.43 -4.94 24.96
N LEU A 209 7.65 -5.47 24.84
CA LEU A 209 7.98 -6.87 25.05
C LEU A 209 9.17 -7.02 26.00
N TYR A 210 9.18 -8.10 26.78
CA TYR A 210 10.31 -8.49 27.61
C TYR A 210 11.45 -9.06 26.75
N LYS A 211 12.66 -8.55 27.00
CA LYS A 211 13.93 -8.93 26.34
C LYS A 211 13.79 -9.08 24.82
N PRO A 212 13.45 -7.97 24.12
CA PRO A 212 13.44 -7.96 22.67
C PRO A 212 14.85 -8.18 22.12
N ARG A 213 14.99 -9.03 21.11
CA ARG A 213 16.25 -9.28 20.39
C ARG A 213 16.02 -9.24 18.89
N VAL A 214 17.01 -8.76 18.15
CA VAL A 214 16.97 -8.71 16.68
C VAL A 214 17.87 -9.80 16.07
N TYR A 215 17.40 -10.43 15.01
CA TYR A 215 18.14 -11.39 14.21
C TYR A 215 18.13 -10.92 12.76
N LYS A 216 19.30 -10.91 12.12
CA LYS A 216 19.47 -10.54 10.71
C LYS A 216 19.29 -11.78 9.85
N TYR A 217 18.33 -11.75 8.94
CA TYR A 217 18.07 -12.78 7.94
C TYR A 217 18.43 -12.25 6.55
N THR A 218 19.50 -12.77 5.95
CA THR A 218 19.87 -12.47 4.56
C THR A 218 18.90 -13.17 3.62
N SER A 219 18.24 -12.41 2.75
CA SER A 219 17.31 -12.95 1.74
C SER A 219 17.98 -12.98 0.36
N THR A 220 17.96 -14.15 -0.28
CA THR A 220 18.41 -14.32 -1.68
C THR A 220 17.54 -13.51 -2.63
N ARG A 221 16.22 -13.66 -2.56
CA ARG A 221 15.24 -12.92 -3.37
C ARG A 221 15.33 -11.40 -3.20
N PHE A 222 15.63 -10.90 -2.00
CA PHE A 222 15.89 -9.45 -1.81
C PHE A 222 17.15 -8.99 -2.54
N LYS A 223 18.17 -9.85 -2.66
CA LYS A 223 19.39 -9.55 -3.41
C LYS A 223 19.16 -9.63 -4.92
N THR A 224 18.61 -10.72 -5.45
CA THR A 224 18.42 -10.91 -6.90
C THR A 224 17.55 -9.82 -7.51
N ARG A 225 16.41 -9.51 -6.89
CA ARG A 225 15.52 -8.43 -7.35
C ARG A 225 16.14 -7.03 -7.25
N ALA A 226 17.01 -6.80 -6.26
CA ALA A 226 17.78 -5.55 -6.19
C ALA A 226 18.91 -5.48 -7.24
N GLU A 227 19.33 -6.62 -7.80
CA GLU A 227 20.27 -6.68 -8.92
C GLU A 227 19.53 -6.51 -10.26
N GLN A 228 18.33 -7.10 -10.44
CA GLN A 228 17.43 -6.82 -11.58
C GLN A 228 17.06 -5.34 -11.67
N GLU A 229 16.67 -4.72 -10.55
CA GLU A 229 16.40 -3.27 -10.46
C GLU A 229 17.58 -2.39 -10.90
N VAL A 230 18.81 -2.81 -10.62
CA VAL A 230 20.01 -2.12 -11.09
C VAL A 230 20.27 -2.37 -12.58
N LYS A 231 20.00 -3.58 -13.10
CA LYS A 231 20.10 -3.87 -14.55
C LYS A 231 19.12 -3.01 -15.36
N LYS A 232 17.82 -3.01 -15.02
CA LYS A 232 16.80 -2.24 -15.77
C LYS A 232 17.12 -0.74 -15.76
N ALA A 233 17.56 -0.19 -14.62
CA ALA A 233 18.01 1.21 -14.55
C ALA A 233 19.32 1.50 -15.33
N ASP A 234 20.23 0.52 -15.43
CA ASP A 234 21.46 0.64 -16.23
C ASP A 234 21.16 0.63 -17.73
N HIS A 235 20.16 -0.16 -18.16
CA HIS A 235 19.67 -0.15 -19.53
C HIS A 235 18.98 1.17 -19.89
N LEU A 236 18.00 1.61 -19.09
CA LEU A 236 17.28 2.87 -19.32
C LEU A 236 18.20 4.10 -19.30
N ALA A 237 19.24 4.12 -18.45
CA ALA A 237 20.23 5.19 -18.44
C ALA A 237 21.11 5.21 -19.71
N LYS A 238 21.41 4.05 -20.29
CA LYS A 238 22.13 3.95 -21.57
C LYS A 238 21.28 4.42 -22.74
N ILE A 239 20.02 3.98 -22.82
CA ILE A 239 19.07 4.42 -23.86
C ILE A 239 18.93 5.95 -23.80
N ALA A 240 18.73 6.52 -22.60
CA ALA A 240 18.63 7.97 -22.44
C ALA A 240 19.94 8.70 -22.82
N GLU A 241 21.12 8.20 -22.42
CA GLU A 241 22.40 8.80 -22.83
C GLU A 241 22.62 8.72 -24.35
N GLU A 242 22.13 7.67 -25.02
CA GLU A 242 22.21 7.52 -26.48
C GLU A 242 21.20 8.40 -27.23
N LYS A 243 19.92 8.45 -26.81
CA LYS A 243 18.90 9.40 -27.31
C LYS A 243 19.42 10.85 -27.15
N ALA A 244 20.06 11.20 -26.03
CA ALA A 244 20.66 12.52 -25.80
C ALA A 244 21.90 12.80 -26.67
N ARG A 245 22.82 11.84 -26.80
CA ARG A 245 24.05 11.96 -27.62
C ARG A 245 23.74 12.10 -29.11
N GLU A 246 22.70 11.41 -29.59
CA GLU A 246 22.22 11.55 -30.96
C GLU A 246 21.55 12.93 -31.18
N ALA A 247 20.79 13.44 -30.20
CA ALA A 247 20.19 14.78 -30.27
C ALA A 247 21.24 15.92 -30.28
N ASP A 248 22.31 15.82 -29.48
CA ASP A 248 23.41 16.79 -29.56
C ASP A 248 24.19 16.69 -30.89
N SER A 249 24.38 15.48 -31.42
CA SER A 249 24.94 15.29 -32.77
C SER A 249 24.06 15.94 -33.86
N LYS A 250 22.73 15.74 -33.80
CA LYS A 250 21.74 16.41 -34.66
C LYS A 250 21.81 17.95 -34.52
N ARG A 251 21.97 18.46 -33.30
CA ARG A 251 22.14 19.89 -32.99
C ARG A 251 23.40 20.47 -33.63
N ILE A 252 24.56 19.84 -33.43
CA ILE A 252 25.86 20.26 -33.99
C ILE A 252 25.82 20.20 -35.52
N ALA A 253 25.28 19.13 -36.09
CA ALA A 253 25.18 18.96 -37.54
C ALA A 253 24.25 20.00 -38.19
N LEU A 254 23.15 20.39 -37.52
CA LEU A 254 22.27 21.47 -37.99
C LEU A 254 22.95 22.84 -37.87
N GLU A 255 23.60 23.14 -36.74
CA GLU A 255 24.35 24.37 -36.50
C GLU A 255 25.43 24.58 -37.58
N ALA A 256 26.21 23.54 -37.89
CA ALA A 256 27.22 23.55 -38.95
C ALA A 256 26.64 23.66 -40.37
N ARG A 257 25.40 23.20 -40.62
CA ARG A 257 24.72 23.34 -41.92
C ARG A 257 24.05 24.69 -42.13
N LEU A 258 23.67 25.38 -41.06
CA LEU A 258 23.05 26.72 -41.13
C LEU A 258 24.09 27.84 -41.16
N GLY A 259 25.19 27.73 -40.40
CA GLY A 259 26.25 28.74 -40.37
C GLY A 259 25.72 30.15 -40.07
N ASP A 260 26.02 31.11 -40.96
CA ASP A 260 25.56 32.50 -40.86
C ASP A 260 24.13 32.75 -41.40
N ASP A 261 23.29 31.72 -41.63
CA ASP A 261 21.92 31.94 -42.08
C ASP A 261 21.08 32.69 -41.03
N LEU A 262 20.82 33.98 -41.30
CA LEU A 262 20.07 34.87 -40.43
C LEU A 262 18.54 34.71 -40.57
N SER A 263 18.06 33.80 -41.42
CA SER A 263 16.65 33.52 -41.64
C SER A 263 15.91 33.24 -40.33
N LYS A 264 14.71 33.80 -40.21
CA LYS A 264 13.87 33.67 -39.01
C LYS A 264 13.51 32.20 -38.74
N ASP A 265 13.24 31.44 -39.80
CA ASP A 265 12.74 30.08 -39.70
C ASP A 265 13.89 29.11 -39.39
N SER A 266 15.06 29.28 -40.04
CA SER A 266 16.30 28.55 -39.72
C SER A 266 16.70 28.72 -38.26
N ARG A 267 16.60 29.94 -37.71
CA ARG A 267 16.83 30.24 -36.29
C ARG A 267 15.78 29.63 -35.37
N ALA A 268 14.54 29.48 -35.79
CA ALA A 268 13.49 28.83 -35.02
C ALA A 268 13.70 27.30 -34.96
N ILE A 269 14.08 26.68 -36.09
CA ILE A 269 14.40 25.24 -36.16
C ILE A 269 15.64 24.93 -35.32
N LEU A 270 16.71 25.73 -35.43
CA LEU A 270 17.92 25.55 -34.61
C LEU A 270 17.60 25.61 -33.12
N ARG A 271 16.73 26.53 -32.68
CA ARG A 271 16.25 26.59 -31.29
C ARG A 271 15.45 25.35 -30.90
N LYS A 272 14.49 24.88 -31.70
CA LYS A 272 13.73 23.64 -31.38
C LYS A 272 14.68 22.46 -31.14
N VAL A 273 15.75 22.33 -31.95
CA VAL A 273 16.75 21.26 -31.78
C VAL A 273 17.69 21.50 -30.59
N GLN A 274 18.10 22.75 -30.32
CA GLN A 274 18.87 23.11 -29.11
C GLN A 274 18.09 22.81 -27.82
N ASP A 275 16.80 23.21 -27.77
CA ASP A 275 15.92 22.99 -26.64
C ASP A 275 15.62 21.49 -26.45
N SER A 276 15.38 20.74 -27.53
CA SER A 276 15.18 19.29 -27.53
C SER A 276 16.41 18.53 -27.00
N ALA A 277 17.61 18.81 -27.52
CA ALA A 277 18.84 18.19 -27.03
C ALA A 277 19.09 18.51 -25.55
N MET A 278 18.77 19.73 -25.11
CA MET A 278 18.86 20.14 -23.70
C MET A 278 17.79 19.47 -22.81
N MET A 279 16.65 19.05 -23.35
CA MET A 279 15.66 18.24 -22.62
C MET A 279 16.16 16.80 -22.45
N LEU A 280 16.59 16.17 -23.55
CA LEU A 280 17.07 14.79 -23.54
C LEU A 280 18.33 14.62 -22.66
N GLN A 281 19.26 15.59 -22.67
CA GLN A 281 20.41 15.56 -21.75
C GLN A 281 19.99 15.58 -20.28
N ARG A 282 18.94 16.34 -19.91
CA ARG A 282 18.43 16.36 -18.53
C ARG A 282 17.80 15.03 -18.12
N ASP A 283 17.11 14.35 -19.03
CA ASP A 283 16.59 13.01 -18.75
C ASP A 283 17.72 11.98 -18.61
N ALA A 284 18.72 12.00 -19.50
CA ALA A 284 19.92 11.16 -19.37
C ALA A 284 20.64 11.37 -18.03
N ASP A 285 20.86 12.63 -17.62
CA ASP A 285 21.46 12.97 -16.32
C ASP A 285 20.58 12.49 -15.15
N MET A 286 19.25 12.58 -15.25
CA MET A 286 18.30 12.10 -14.24
C MET A 286 18.29 10.57 -14.14
N LYS A 287 18.18 9.84 -15.25
CA LYS A 287 18.18 8.36 -15.30
C LYS A 287 19.51 7.82 -14.77
N LYS A 288 20.62 8.51 -15.06
CA LYS A 288 21.95 8.23 -14.51
C LYS A 288 22.04 8.46 -12.99
N MET A 289 21.47 9.55 -12.46
CA MET A 289 21.36 9.77 -11.01
C MET A 289 20.52 8.67 -10.32
N ILE A 290 19.46 8.18 -10.96
CA ILE A 290 18.65 7.05 -10.46
C ILE A 290 19.47 5.76 -10.44
N LEU A 291 20.24 5.48 -11.51
CA LEU A 291 21.16 4.34 -11.56
C LEU A 291 22.21 4.41 -10.44
N GLU A 292 22.87 5.55 -10.23
CA GLU A 292 23.87 5.72 -9.17
C GLU A 292 23.25 5.54 -7.77
N ALA A 293 22.01 6.01 -7.56
CA ALA A 293 21.26 5.79 -6.33
C ALA A 293 20.94 4.29 -6.10
N LYS A 294 20.43 3.58 -7.11
CA LYS A 294 20.17 2.13 -7.04
C LYS A 294 21.44 1.31 -6.82
N GLN A 295 22.54 1.61 -7.53
CA GLN A 295 23.85 0.98 -7.32
C GLN A 295 24.42 1.23 -5.92
N LYS A 296 24.13 2.39 -5.32
CA LYS A 296 24.49 2.69 -3.93
C LYS A 296 23.62 1.89 -2.95
N ALA A 297 22.31 1.85 -3.16
CA ALA A 297 21.37 1.07 -2.35
C ALA A 297 21.64 -0.44 -2.42
N LEU A 298 22.04 -0.98 -3.59
CA LEU A 298 22.41 -2.39 -3.76
C LEU A 298 23.56 -2.81 -2.83
N LYS A 299 24.54 -1.93 -2.59
CA LYS A 299 25.68 -2.17 -1.70
C LYS A 299 25.31 -2.28 -0.21
N GLU A 300 24.10 -1.89 0.18
CA GLU A 300 23.61 -2.08 1.55
C GLU A 300 23.17 -3.54 1.79
N PRO A 301 23.34 -4.12 3.00
CA PRO A 301 22.98 -5.50 3.29
C PRO A 301 21.49 -5.81 3.00
N LYS A 302 21.24 -6.80 2.13
CA LYS A 302 19.90 -7.27 1.76
C LYS A 302 19.35 -8.23 2.82
N GLU A 303 19.07 -7.66 3.99
CA GLU A 303 18.68 -8.37 5.21
C GLU A 303 17.31 -7.91 5.72
N LEU A 304 16.48 -8.86 6.15
CA LEU A 304 15.31 -8.60 6.98
C LEU A 304 15.70 -8.65 8.46
N ASN A 305 15.09 -7.80 9.28
CA ASN A 305 15.32 -7.75 10.72
C ASN A 305 14.15 -8.43 11.45
N PHE A 306 14.34 -9.66 11.91
CA PHE A 306 13.36 -10.37 12.75
C PHE A 306 13.56 -9.96 14.21
N ILE A 307 12.57 -9.30 14.81
CA ILE A 307 12.60 -8.88 16.21
C ILE A 307 11.68 -9.79 17.03
N PHE A 308 12.20 -10.48 18.04
CA PHE A 308 11.43 -11.36 18.93
C PHE A 308 11.46 -10.86 20.37
N GLY A 309 10.34 -10.91 21.08
CA GLY A 309 10.21 -10.51 22.48
C GLY A 309 9.02 -11.21 23.16
N VAL A 310 9.06 -11.40 24.48
CA VAL A 310 7.96 -12.06 25.22
C VAL A 310 6.91 -11.04 25.67
N ASN A 311 5.64 -11.27 25.33
CA ASN A 311 4.52 -10.48 25.81
C ASN A 311 4.13 -10.92 27.23
N ILE A 312 4.81 -10.35 28.24
CA ILE A 312 4.56 -10.70 29.65
C ILE A 312 3.29 -10.07 30.23
N GLU A 313 2.72 -9.02 29.62
CA GLU A 313 1.42 -8.47 30.05
C GLU A 313 0.24 -9.33 29.56
N GLN A 314 0.34 -9.93 28.36
CA GLN A 314 -0.74 -10.73 27.76
C GLN A 314 -0.19 -11.95 27.01
N ARG A 315 0.13 -13.06 27.72
CA ARG A 315 0.80 -14.26 27.15
C ARG A 315 0.06 -15.00 26.03
N GLU A 316 -1.22 -14.71 25.84
CA GLU A 316 -2.04 -15.27 24.75
C GLU A 316 -2.16 -14.34 23.52
N LEU A 317 -1.55 -13.15 23.58
CA LEU A 317 -1.43 -12.21 22.47
C LEU A 317 0.00 -12.32 21.90
N ASP A 318 0.28 -13.46 21.29
CA ASP A 318 1.58 -13.91 20.82
C ASP A 318 1.53 -14.48 19.39
N GLY A 319 2.68 -14.58 18.71
CA GLY A 319 2.77 -14.87 17.27
C GLY A 319 3.39 -13.71 16.48
N MET A 320 3.49 -13.88 15.16
CA MET A 320 4.21 -12.96 14.28
C MET A 320 3.31 -11.81 13.80
N PHE A 321 3.89 -10.61 13.76
CA PHE A 321 3.35 -9.42 13.12
C PHE A 321 4.25 -9.10 11.92
N VAL A 322 3.70 -9.27 10.72
CA VAL A 322 4.41 -9.08 9.45
C VAL A 322 3.91 -7.79 8.82
N TYR A 323 4.79 -6.80 8.79
CA TYR A 323 4.59 -5.50 8.15
C TYR A 323 5.14 -5.54 6.71
N ASN A 324 4.57 -4.71 5.84
CA ASN A 324 5.04 -4.44 4.49
C ASN A 324 5.13 -2.94 4.27
N CYS A 325 6.32 -2.44 3.94
CA CYS A 325 6.66 -1.01 3.93
C CYS A 325 6.00 -0.26 5.09
N SER A 326 6.26 -0.76 6.30
CA SER A 326 5.81 -0.27 7.59
C SER A 326 4.30 -0.31 7.88
N ARG A 327 3.46 -0.89 7.01
CA ARG A 327 2.03 -1.20 7.26
C ARG A 327 1.84 -2.66 7.66
N LEU A 328 1.13 -2.92 8.75
CA LEU A 328 0.80 -4.28 9.20
C LEU A 328 -0.02 -5.02 8.13
N ILE A 329 0.34 -6.24 7.74
CA ILE A 329 -0.44 -7.09 6.82
C ILE A 329 -1.00 -8.31 7.57
N LYS A 330 -0.15 -9.06 8.29
CA LYS A 330 -0.53 -10.27 9.05
C LYS A 330 -0.19 -10.11 10.52
N MET A 331 -1.03 -10.61 11.42
CA MET A 331 -0.90 -10.48 12.88
C MET A 331 -1.23 -11.78 13.61
N TYR A 332 -0.57 -12.04 14.73
CA TYR A 332 -0.71 -13.26 15.54
C TYR A 332 -0.45 -14.58 14.79
N GLU A 333 0.29 -14.52 13.67
CA GLU A 333 0.55 -15.70 12.84
C GLU A 333 1.48 -16.68 13.60
N LYS A 334 1.12 -17.97 13.66
CA LYS A 334 1.90 -18.95 14.42
C LYS A 334 2.99 -19.58 13.55
N THR A 335 4.19 -19.73 14.08
CA THR A 335 5.31 -20.39 13.37
C THR A 335 6.24 -21.15 14.32
N GLY A 336 7.00 -22.10 13.77
CA GLY A 336 7.94 -22.93 14.51
C GLY A 336 7.28 -23.63 15.69
N PRO A 337 7.92 -23.68 16.88
CA PRO A 337 7.39 -24.38 18.04
C PRO A 337 6.01 -23.92 18.54
N GLN A 338 5.52 -22.75 18.13
CA GLN A 338 4.16 -22.30 18.47
C GLN A 338 3.05 -23.14 17.78
N LEU A 339 3.39 -23.89 16.74
CA LEU A 339 2.47 -24.81 16.04
C LEU A 339 2.38 -26.18 16.74
N GLU A 340 3.30 -26.50 17.64
CA GLU A 340 3.43 -27.83 18.27
C GLU A 340 2.50 -28.03 19.49
N GLY A 341 1.68 -27.03 19.84
CA GLY A 341 0.68 -27.11 20.91
C GLY A 341 1.22 -27.10 22.34
N GLY A 342 2.52 -26.87 22.54
CA GLY A 342 3.17 -26.81 23.85
C GLY A 342 3.37 -25.40 24.41
N MET A 343 3.98 -25.29 25.59
CA MET A 343 4.41 -24.01 26.19
C MET A 343 5.70 -23.43 25.57
N ALA A 344 6.32 -24.12 24.63
CA ALA A 344 7.55 -23.67 23.96
C ALA A 344 7.24 -22.50 23.01
N CYS A 345 7.96 -21.39 23.12
CA CYS A 345 7.71 -20.14 22.38
C CYS A 345 6.32 -19.51 22.59
N GLY A 346 5.46 -20.09 23.44
CA GLY A 346 4.18 -19.49 23.83
C GLY A 346 4.42 -18.15 24.53
N GLY A 347 3.65 -17.13 24.17
CA GLY A 347 3.85 -15.77 24.68
C GLY A 347 4.91 -14.96 23.94
N VAL A 348 5.61 -15.52 22.94
CA VAL A 348 6.58 -14.77 22.13
C VAL A 348 5.89 -14.08 20.96
N VAL A 349 6.05 -12.76 20.87
CA VAL A 349 5.72 -11.96 19.69
C VAL A 349 6.96 -11.83 18.80
N GLY A 350 6.77 -12.05 17.50
CA GLY A 350 7.75 -11.73 16.48
C GLY A 350 7.29 -10.54 15.64
N VAL A 351 8.23 -9.72 15.16
CA VAL A 351 7.97 -8.54 14.33
C VAL A 351 8.98 -8.50 13.19
N VAL A 352 8.52 -8.23 11.97
CA VAL A 352 9.35 -7.96 10.79
C VAL A 352 8.67 -6.90 9.92
N ASP A 353 9.47 -6.07 9.25
CA ASP A 353 9.01 -5.23 8.13
C ASP A 353 9.67 -5.73 6.83
N VAL A 354 8.87 -5.88 5.78
CA VAL A 354 9.25 -6.50 4.51
C VAL A 354 9.07 -5.47 3.39
N PRO A 355 10.11 -5.12 2.61
CA PRO A 355 9.95 -4.17 1.51
C PRO A 355 9.14 -4.80 0.37
N TYR A 356 8.43 -3.97 -0.41
CA TYR A 356 7.67 -4.40 -1.60
C TYR A 356 8.49 -5.31 -2.53
N LEU A 357 9.77 -5.00 -2.75
CA LEU A 357 10.69 -5.78 -3.58
C LEU A 357 10.76 -7.28 -3.21
N VAL A 358 10.55 -7.63 -1.93
CA VAL A 358 10.56 -9.03 -1.46
C VAL A 358 9.18 -9.66 -1.53
N LEU A 359 8.18 -9.00 -0.95
CA LEU A 359 6.78 -9.45 -0.94
C LEU A 359 5.81 -8.30 -1.18
N GLU A 360 4.85 -8.54 -2.07
CA GLU A 360 3.72 -7.65 -2.33
C GLU A 360 2.46 -8.10 -1.56
N PRO A 361 1.65 -7.16 -1.05
CA PRO A 361 0.37 -7.44 -0.45
C PRO A 361 -0.72 -7.72 -1.50
N THR A 362 -1.66 -8.59 -1.18
CA THR A 362 -2.91 -8.75 -1.93
C THR A 362 -3.72 -7.45 -2.02
N HIS A 363 -4.69 -7.40 -2.94
CA HIS A 363 -5.61 -6.26 -3.19
C HIS A 363 -6.21 -5.62 -1.93
N ASN A 364 -6.58 -6.42 -0.91
CA ASN A 364 -7.16 -5.94 0.35
C ASN A 364 -6.13 -5.61 1.45
N LYS A 365 -4.84 -5.87 1.18
CA LYS A 365 -3.68 -5.68 2.07
C LYS A 365 -3.79 -6.35 3.45
N GLN A 366 -4.51 -7.48 3.54
CA GLN A 366 -4.58 -8.35 4.73
C GLN A 366 -3.87 -9.70 4.53
N ASP A 367 -3.33 -9.96 3.34
CA ASP A 367 -2.43 -11.10 3.07
C ASP A 367 -1.43 -10.76 1.96
N PHE A 368 -0.46 -11.65 1.68
CA PHE A 368 0.55 -11.47 0.63
C PHE A 368 0.17 -12.17 -0.68
N ALA A 369 0.55 -11.57 -1.82
CA ALA A 369 0.26 -12.10 -3.15
C ALA A 369 1.06 -13.38 -3.42
N ASP A 370 2.35 -13.38 -3.09
CA ASP A 370 3.21 -14.55 -3.19
C ASP A 370 3.09 -15.43 -1.94
N ALA A 371 2.27 -16.48 -2.06
CA ALA A 371 2.08 -17.48 -1.01
C ALA A 371 3.22 -18.52 -0.92
N LYS A 372 4.11 -18.65 -1.93
CA LYS A 372 5.31 -19.52 -1.91
C LYS A 372 6.31 -18.90 -0.94
N GLU A 373 6.68 -17.64 -1.17
CA GLU A 373 7.64 -16.89 -0.37
C GLU A 373 7.11 -16.45 1.00
N TYR A 374 5.81 -16.15 1.13
CA TYR A 374 5.26 -15.87 2.47
C TYR A 374 5.40 -17.09 3.41
N ARG A 375 5.24 -18.32 2.90
CA ARG A 375 5.50 -19.55 3.66
C ARG A 375 7.00 -19.75 3.94
N HIS A 376 7.88 -19.42 3.00
CA HIS A 376 9.33 -19.44 3.23
C HIS A 376 9.72 -18.47 4.35
N LEU A 377 9.23 -17.21 4.30
CA LEU A 377 9.45 -16.20 5.32
C LEU A 377 8.98 -16.68 6.70
N LEU A 378 7.75 -17.21 6.80
CA LEU A 378 7.23 -17.75 8.07
C LEU A 378 8.08 -18.90 8.60
N LYS A 379 8.51 -19.84 7.75
CA LYS A 379 9.43 -20.93 8.14
C LYS A 379 10.74 -20.37 8.70
N SER A 380 11.37 -19.45 7.97
CA SER A 380 12.60 -18.77 8.40
C SER A 380 12.42 -18.03 9.73
N MET A 381 11.28 -17.35 9.94
CA MET A 381 10.96 -16.76 11.25
C MET A 381 10.79 -17.81 12.35
N GLY A 382 10.24 -18.98 12.06
CA GLY A 382 10.11 -20.10 13.00
C GLY A 382 11.43 -20.69 13.46
N GLU A 383 12.40 -20.82 12.56
CA GLU A 383 13.78 -21.25 12.88
C GLU A 383 14.48 -20.23 13.80
N HIS A 384 14.34 -18.93 13.51
CA HIS A 384 14.90 -17.86 14.34
C HIS A 384 14.16 -17.71 15.69
N LEU A 385 12.85 -17.97 15.74
CA LEU A 385 12.06 -18.01 16.97
C LEU A 385 12.53 -19.14 17.90
N ALA A 386 12.84 -20.32 17.36
CA ALA A 386 13.43 -21.42 18.12
C ALA A 386 14.83 -21.03 18.67
N GLN A 387 15.64 -20.30 17.90
CA GLN A 387 16.90 -19.74 18.41
C GLN A 387 16.67 -18.71 19.52
N TYR A 388 15.70 -17.80 19.38
CA TYR A 388 15.35 -16.83 20.42
C TYR A 388 14.94 -17.51 21.74
N TRP A 389 14.19 -18.62 21.66
CA TRP A 389 13.80 -19.39 22.84
C TRP A 389 15.00 -20.07 23.52
N LYS A 390 15.96 -20.62 22.75
CA LYS A 390 17.26 -21.07 23.27
C LYS A 390 18.01 -19.90 23.94
N ASP A 391 18.12 -18.77 23.24
CA ASP A 391 18.91 -17.60 23.62
C ASP A 391 18.40 -16.83 24.86
N THR A 392 17.11 -16.90 25.17
CA THR A 392 16.53 -16.32 26.40
C THR A 392 16.72 -17.20 27.64
N ASN A 393 17.04 -18.48 27.46
CA ASN A 393 17.22 -19.48 28.53
C ASN A 393 16.01 -19.63 29.48
N ILE A 394 14.79 -19.29 29.03
CA ILE A 394 13.55 -19.43 29.83
C ILE A 394 13.31 -20.90 30.21
N ALA A 395 13.49 -21.82 29.26
CA ALA A 395 13.34 -23.25 29.49
C ALA A 395 14.24 -23.78 30.62
N GLN A 396 15.50 -23.33 30.71
CA GLN A 396 16.46 -23.75 31.75
C GLN A 396 16.05 -23.27 33.15
N LYS A 397 15.29 -22.18 33.26
CA LYS A 397 14.78 -21.67 34.54
C LYS A 397 13.45 -22.33 34.98
N GLY A 398 12.82 -23.08 34.08
CA GLY A 398 11.49 -23.65 34.24
C GLY A 398 10.40 -22.70 33.75
N ILE A 399 9.69 -23.10 32.68
CA ILE A 399 8.72 -22.25 31.98
C ILE A 399 7.56 -21.84 32.90
N ALA A 400 7.06 -22.73 33.75
CA ALA A 400 6.01 -22.41 34.73
C ALA A 400 6.47 -21.31 35.70
N LYS A 401 7.64 -21.50 36.36
CA LYS A 401 8.22 -20.54 37.31
C LYS A 401 8.42 -19.14 36.73
N PHE A 402 8.80 -19.08 35.45
CA PHE A 402 8.92 -17.82 34.72
C PHE A 402 7.57 -17.08 34.60
N TRP A 403 6.48 -17.80 34.31
CA TRP A 403 5.14 -17.22 34.24
C TRP A 403 4.55 -16.91 35.63
N ASP A 404 4.87 -17.72 36.65
CA ASP A 404 4.52 -17.46 38.05
C ASP A 404 5.15 -16.14 38.55
N GLU A 405 6.40 -15.86 38.17
CA GLU A 405 7.13 -14.63 38.54
C GLU A 405 6.42 -13.34 38.05
N PHE A 406 5.72 -13.42 36.91
CA PHE A 406 4.94 -12.31 36.34
C PHE A 406 3.45 -12.33 36.70
N GLY A 407 3.02 -13.32 37.50
CA GLY A 407 1.71 -13.37 38.13
C GLY A 407 0.66 -14.23 37.42
N TYR A 408 1.05 -15.12 36.49
CA TYR A 408 0.10 -16.01 35.81
C TYR A 408 -0.27 -17.24 36.66
N LEU A 409 -0.90 -16.99 37.81
CA LEU A 409 -1.27 -18.02 38.80
C LEU A 409 -2.39 -18.96 38.34
N SER A 410 -2.97 -18.74 37.15
CA SER A 410 -4.02 -19.57 36.58
C SER A 410 -3.46 -20.63 35.63
N ALA A 411 -4.00 -21.84 35.75
CA ALA A 411 -3.71 -22.97 34.86
C ALA A 411 -4.21 -22.73 33.41
N SER A 412 -5.18 -21.85 33.19
CA SER A 412 -5.62 -21.50 31.82
C SER A 412 -4.64 -20.54 31.17
N TRP A 413 -4.18 -20.86 29.95
CA TRP A 413 -3.24 -20.04 29.21
C TRP A 413 -3.80 -18.64 28.87
N SER A 414 -5.08 -18.56 28.51
CA SER A 414 -5.79 -17.32 28.14
C SER A 414 -6.08 -16.39 29.33
N ALA A 415 -5.94 -16.87 30.57
CA ALA A 415 -6.22 -16.05 31.74
C ALA A 415 -5.17 -14.92 31.89
N PRO A 416 -5.60 -13.67 32.15
CA PRO A 416 -4.68 -12.55 32.37
C PRO A 416 -3.85 -12.74 33.65
N PRO A 417 -2.68 -12.09 33.75
CA PRO A 417 -1.85 -12.19 34.95
C PRO A 417 -2.45 -11.41 36.12
N SER A 418 -2.07 -11.78 37.35
CA SER A 418 -2.49 -11.12 38.57
C SER A 418 -2.24 -9.61 38.53
N VAL A 419 -3.25 -8.88 39.03
CA VAL A 419 -3.29 -7.42 39.14
C VAL A 419 -2.69 -6.90 40.45
N GLU A 420 -2.20 -7.78 41.33
CA GLU A 420 -1.52 -7.38 42.57
C GLU A 420 -0.30 -6.51 42.27
N SER A 421 -0.07 -5.49 43.10
CA SER A 421 0.97 -4.49 42.91
C SER A 421 2.38 -5.07 42.78
N ARG A 422 2.67 -6.24 43.39
CA ARG A 422 3.95 -6.95 43.24
C ARG A 422 4.20 -7.41 41.80
N TYR A 423 3.20 -8.01 41.16
CA TYR A 423 3.33 -8.53 39.79
C TYR A 423 3.29 -7.41 38.75
N LYS A 424 2.41 -6.41 38.93
CA LYS A 424 2.43 -5.19 38.11
C LYS A 424 3.79 -4.49 38.14
N ARG A 425 4.38 -4.28 39.33
CA ARG A 425 5.73 -3.71 39.47
C ARG A 425 6.78 -4.59 38.79
N ARG A 426 6.71 -5.92 38.95
CA ARG A 426 7.68 -6.85 38.34
C ARG A 426 7.68 -6.79 36.82
N ARG A 427 6.51 -6.68 36.17
CA ARG A 427 6.40 -6.53 34.71
C ARG A 427 6.80 -5.12 34.24
N ALA A 428 6.36 -4.08 34.92
CA ALA A 428 6.69 -2.68 34.60
C ALA A 428 8.19 -2.31 34.79
N MET A 429 8.94 -3.10 35.57
CA MET A 429 10.41 -2.99 35.66
C MET A 429 11.15 -3.56 34.44
N GLU A 430 10.51 -4.43 33.67
CA GLU A 430 11.14 -5.20 32.58
C GLU A 430 10.73 -4.70 31.17
N ILE A 431 9.66 -3.90 31.08
CA ILE A 431 9.20 -3.22 29.85
C ILE A 431 9.25 -1.70 30.08
N PRO A 432 10.13 -0.94 29.41
CA PRO A 432 10.22 0.50 29.58
C PRO A 432 9.03 1.22 28.91
N ILE A 433 8.50 2.26 29.56
CA ILE A 433 7.40 3.06 29.01
C ILE A 433 7.96 3.97 27.91
N THR A 434 7.54 3.75 26.66
CA THR A 434 7.78 4.67 25.53
C THR A 434 6.53 5.48 25.21
N ILE A 435 6.72 6.75 24.85
CA ILE A 435 5.63 7.70 24.58
C ILE A 435 6.04 8.69 23.48
N GLN A 436 5.07 9.08 22.65
CA GLN A 436 5.28 10.04 21.56
C GLN A 436 5.00 11.47 22.03
N CYS A 437 5.93 12.40 21.79
CA CYS A 437 5.71 13.83 21.99
C CYS A 437 4.69 14.38 20.99
N ASP A 438 3.61 14.99 21.49
CA ASP A 438 2.52 15.50 20.66
C ASP A 438 2.92 16.67 19.74
N LYS A 439 3.95 17.45 20.11
CA LYS A 439 4.44 18.60 19.35
C LYS A 439 5.44 18.28 18.25
N CYS A 440 6.37 17.37 18.50
CA CYS A 440 7.49 17.08 17.57
C CYS A 440 7.52 15.64 17.06
N LEU A 441 6.51 14.82 17.38
CA LEU A 441 6.30 13.44 16.92
C LEU A 441 7.45 12.45 17.20
N LYS A 442 8.46 12.88 17.97
CA LYS A 442 9.58 12.07 18.45
C LYS A 442 9.13 11.16 19.59
N TRP A 443 9.61 9.92 19.58
CA TRP A 443 9.45 8.96 20.67
C TRP A 443 10.48 9.21 21.77
N ARG A 444 10.01 9.22 23.02
CA ARG A 444 10.82 9.29 24.23
C ARG A 444 10.65 8.02 25.06
N THR A 445 11.72 7.62 25.75
CA THR A 445 11.68 6.57 26.76
C THR A 445 11.61 7.25 28.13
N LEU A 446 10.65 6.87 28.97
CA LEU A 446 10.53 7.40 30.33
C LEU A 446 11.32 6.52 31.31
N PRO A 447 12.06 7.11 32.27
CA PRO A 447 12.74 6.33 33.31
C PRO A 447 11.72 5.62 34.21
N PHE A 448 12.06 4.40 34.68
CA PHE A 448 11.21 3.69 35.62
C PHE A 448 11.11 4.43 36.96
N GLN A 449 9.88 4.64 37.43
CA GLN A 449 9.57 5.21 38.74
C GLN A 449 8.48 4.35 39.40
N MET A 450 8.53 4.16 40.72
CA MET A 450 7.52 3.35 41.43
C MET A 450 6.11 3.93 41.27
N ASP A 451 5.99 5.26 41.22
CA ASP A 451 4.73 5.99 41.05
C ASP A 451 4.30 6.12 39.58
N ALA A 452 5.07 5.56 38.64
CA ALA A 452 4.69 5.42 37.23
C ALA A 452 3.95 4.11 36.93
N VAL A 453 3.91 3.15 37.86
CA VAL A 453 3.12 1.93 37.71
C VAL A 453 1.63 2.28 37.79
N ASP A 454 0.84 1.76 36.85
CA ASP A 454 -0.57 2.15 36.58
C ASP A 454 -0.81 3.63 36.18
N LYS A 455 0.24 4.46 36.09
CA LYS A 455 0.11 5.90 35.77
C LYS A 455 -0.32 6.15 34.33
N ARG A 456 -1.57 6.59 34.15
CA ARG A 456 -2.04 7.13 32.87
C ARG A 456 -1.46 8.53 32.65
N TYR A 457 -0.38 8.62 31.88
CA TYR A 457 0.08 9.89 31.27
C TYR A 457 -1.04 10.53 30.43
N PRO A 458 -1.11 11.87 30.30
CA PRO A 458 -2.09 12.53 29.44
C PRO A 458 -1.78 12.28 27.96
N ASP A 459 -2.80 12.40 27.10
CA ASP A 459 -2.63 12.17 25.66
C ASP A 459 -1.89 13.32 24.96
N SER A 460 -2.02 14.55 25.48
CA SER A 460 -1.29 15.75 25.06
C SER A 460 0.14 15.83 25.63
N TRP A 461 0.79 14.68 25.89
CA TRP A 461 2.13 14.63 26.47
C TRP A 461 3.19 15.21 25.50
N VAL A 462 4.11 16.01 26.03
CA VAL A 462 5.20 16.66 25.28
C VAL A 462 6.54 16.44 25.98
N CYS A 463 7.65 16.60 25.26
CA CYS A 463 9.00 16.36 25.80
C CYS A 463 9.26 17.03 27.16
N LEU A 464 8.74 18.25 27.38
CA LEU A 464 8.93 19.02 28.64
C LEU A 464 8.31 18.32 29.87
N MET A 465 7.50 17.29 29.66
CA MET A 465 6.91 16.44 30.69
C MET A 465 7.73 15.15 30.94
N ASN A 466 8.95 15.05 30.40
CA ASN A 466 9.88 13.95 30.63
C ASN A 466 10.77 14.24 31.86
N PRO A 467 10.85 13.34 32.85
CA PRO A 467 11.81 13.48 33.96
C PRO A 467 13.29 13.37 33.55
N ASP A 468 13.59 12.87 32.35
CA ASP A 468 14.95 12.78 31.81
C ASP A 468 15.37 14.08 31.08
N SER A 469 16.29 14.83 31.70
CA SER A 469 16.83 16.10 31.18
C SER A 469 17.70 15.98 29.91
N SER A 470 17.98 14.77 29.43
CA SER A 470 18.56 14.55 28.10
C SER A 470 17.50 14.49 26.98
N GLN A 471 16.23 14.29 27.36
CA GLN A 471 15.09 14.06 26.46
C GLN A 471 13.88 14.99 26.74
N ASP A 472 14.08 15.99 27.61
CA ASP A 472 13.12 17.02 28.06
C ASP A 472 12.69 18.03 26.98
N ARG A 473 13.47 18.17 25.90
CA ARG A 473 13.25 19.17 24.86
C ARG A 473 12.86 18.55 23.52
N CYS A 474 12.18 19.32 22.67
CA CYS A 474 11.77 18.86 21.34
C CYS A 474 12.97 18.65 20.41
N ASP A 475 14.03 19.43 20.56
CA ASP A 475 15.16 19.46 19.63
C ASP A 475 16.14 18.30 19.84
N ALA A 476 16.22 17.78 21.08
CA ALA A 476 17.04 16.61 21.40
C ALA A 476 16.75 15.45 20.43
N PRO A 477 17.78 14.72 19.96
CA PRO A 477 17.62 13.65 18.98
C PRO A 477 16.71 12.54 19.51
N GLU A 478 16.05 11.79 18.62
CA GLU A 478 15.32 10.59 19.03
C GLU A 478 16.32 9.47 19.36
N GLN A 479 16.13 8.82 20.52
CA GLN A 479 16.93 7.67 20.91
C GLN A 479 16.52 6.45 20.09
N LYS A 480 17.39 6.00 19.16
CA LYS A 480 17.21 4.73 18.45
C LYS A 480 17.27 3.56 19.43
N GLN A 481 16.43 2.54 19.21
CA GLN A 481 16.42 1.33 20.05
C GLN A 481 17.59 0.42 19.71
N ASN A 482 18.56 0.32 20.62
CA ASN A 482 19.69 -0.60 20.49
C ASN A 482 19.29 -2.01 20.98
N LEU A 483 18.56 -2.75 20.14
CA LEU A 483 18.15 -4.13 20.44
C LEU A 483 19.37 -5.08 20.42
N PRO A 484 19.56 -5.95 21.43
CA PRO A 484 20.62 -6.95 21.41
C PRO A 484 20.50 -7.90 20.23
N CYS A 485 21.52 -7.93 19.38
CA CYS A 485 21.58 -8.86 18.25
C CYS A 485 21.68 -10.31 18.76
N GLY A 486 20.90 -11.21 18.17
CA GLY A 486 21.10 -12.64 18.24
C GLY A 486 21.69 -13.16 16.92
N VAL A 487 22.13 -14.42 16.93
CA VAL A 487 22.69 -15.08 15.74
C VAL A 487 22.04 -16.45 15.64
N LEU A 488 21.48 -16.79 14.47
CA LEU A 488 20.99 -18.14 14.23
C LEU A 488 22.16 -19.11 14.24
N LYS A 489 22.23 -19.94 15.29
CA LYS A 489 23.17 -21.06 15.32
C LYS A 489 22.52 -22.17 14.50
N LYS A 490 22.93 -22.29 13.24
CA LYS A 490 22.69 -23.52 12.47
C LYS A 490 23.46 -24.64 13.17
N ASP A 491 22.76 -25.36 14.04
CA ASP A 491 23.28 -26.57 14.67
C ASP A 491 23.76 -27.49 13.53
N LYS A 492 25.03 -27.91 13.58
CA LYS A 492 25.57 -28.81 12.55
C LYS A 492 24.86 -30.15 12.69
N GLN A 493 23.86 -30.40 11.83
CA GLN A 493 23.16 -31.68 11.76
C GLN A 493 24.18 -32.82 11.83
N THR A 494 24.06 -33.65 12.85
CA THR A 494 24.93 -34.79 13.05
C THR A 494 24.75 -35.75 11.87
N ALA A 495 25.77 -36.56 11.56
CA ALA A 495 25.67 -37.52 10.45
C ALA A 495 24.45 -38.45 10.62
N GLU A 496 24.15 -38.83 11.86
CA GLU A 496 22.97 -39.62 12.24
C GLU A 496 21.66 -38.87 12.00
N ASP A 497 21.57 -37.57 12.32
CA ASP A 497 20.37 -36.76 12.06
C ASP A 497 20.10 -36.62 10.56
N LYS A 498 21.15 -36.37 9.77
CA LYS A 498 21.04 -36.35 8.29
C LYS A 498 20.59 -37.70 7.75
N GLN A 499 21.14 -38.79 8.27
CA GLN A 499 20.79 -40.15 7.86
C GLN A 499 19.34 -40.52 8.25
N LYS A 500 18.85 -39.96 9.37
CA LYS A 500 17.48 -40.13 9.87
C LYS A 500 16.47 -39.30 9.08
N GLU A 501 16.77 -38.03 8.80
CA GLU A 501 15.96 -37.16 7.92
C GLU A 501 15.89 -37.75 6.50
N LEU A 502 17.02 -38.24 5.97
CA LEU A 502 17.07 -38.91 4.67
C LEU A 502 16.23 -40.20 4.67
N ALA A 503 16.30 -41.02 5.73
CA ALA A 503 15.47 -42.22 5.85
C ALA A 503 13.97 -41.88 5.95
N GLU A 504 13.60 -40.79 6.61
CA GLU A 504 12.22 -40.34 6.73
C GLU A 504 11.69 -39.73 5.41
N LYS A 505 12.51 -38.95 4.69
CA LYS A 505 12.22 -38.50 3.32
C LYS A 505 12.08 -39.67 2.34
N ILE A 506 12.98 -40.65 2.39
CA ILE A 506 12.88 -41.90 1.60
C ILE A 506 11.58 -42.64 1.94
N LYS A 507 11.20 -42.75 3.21
CA LYS A 507 9.94 -43.37 3.64
C LYS A 507 8.72 -42.62 3.11
N GLN A 508 8.70 -41.29 3.19
CA GLN A 508 7.61 -40.47 2.62
C GLN A 508 7.53 -40.58 1.09
N GLN A 509 8.67 -40.60 0.38
CA GLN A 509 8.69 -40.83 -1.07
C GLN A 509 8.24 -42.26 -1.41
N GLN A 510 8.62 -43.28 -0.64
CA GLN A 510 8.14 -44.65 -0.80
C GLN A 510 6.63 -44.77 -0.54
N GLU A 511 6.08 -44.07 0.45
CA GLU A 511 4.64 -44.02 0.72
C GLU A 511 3.88 -43.31 -0.40
N LYS A 512 4.40 -42.19 -0.93
CA LYS A 512 3.86 -41.54 -2.14
C LYS A 512 3.92 -42.45 -3.37
N LEU A 513 5.04 -43.12 -3.61
CA LEU A 513 5.21 -44.07 -4.73
C LEU A 513 4.27 -45.27 -4.59
N GLN A 514 4.07 -45.80 -3.39
CA GLN A 514 3.10 -46.87 -3.15
C GLN A 514 1.65 -46.39 -3.30
N ALA A 515 1.33 -45.13 -3.03
CA ALA A 515 0.02 -44.56 -3.34
C ALA A 515 -0.20 -44.46 -4.85
N LEU A 516 0.79 -43.95 -5.59
CA LEU A 516 0.77 -43.84 -7.06
C LEU A 516 0.76 -45.21 -7.77
N GLN A 517 1.37 -46.24 -7.17
CA GLN A 517 1.29 -47.62 -7.67
C GLN A 517 -0.03 -48.32 -7.35
N LYS A 518 -0.82 -47.82 -6.39
CA LYS A 518 -2.17 -48.32 -6.08
C LYS A 518 -3.25 -47.74 -7.00
N THR A 519 -2.99 -46.61 -7.67
CA THR A 519 -3.76 -46.19 -8.85
C THR A 519 -3.38 -47.06 -10.06
N THR A 520 -4.31 -47.90 -10.50
CA THR A 520 -4.07 -48.99 -11.45
C THR A 520 -3.62 -48.57 -12.85
N THR A 521 -2.58 -49.20 -13.37
CA THR A 521 -2.20 -49.14 -14.79
C THR A 521 -3.24 -49.85 -15.67
N ILE A 522 -3.94 -49.11 -16.53
CA ILE A 522 -4.81 -49.69 -17.57
C ILE A 522 -3.92 -50.46 -18.56
N ARG A 523 -4.28 -51.72 -18.88
CA ARG A 523 -3.51 -52.59 -19.80
C ARG A 523 -4.33 -53.23 -20.91
N SER A 524 -5.64 -53.03 -20.94
CA SER A 524 -6.50 -53.45 -22.05
C SER A 524 -7.64 -52.48 -22.33
N ALA A 525 -8.18 -52.51 -23.55
CA ALA A 525 -9.40 -51.78 -23.91
C ALA A 525 -10.66 -52.29 -23.18
N ALA A 526 -10.59 -53.45 -22.51
CA ALA A 526 -11.69 -53.97 -21.70
C ALA A 526 -11.79 -53.30 -20.33
N ASP A 527 -10.66 -52.85 -19.76
CA ASP A 527 -10.61 -52.22 -18.43
C ASP A 527 -11.33 -50.86 -18.40
N ILE A 528 -11.37 -50.16 -19.54
CA ILE A 528 -12.08 -48.88 -19.74
C ILE A 528 -13.58 -49.02 -19.39
N LYS A 529 -14.18 -50.20 -19.58
CA LYS A 529 -15.60 -50.48 -19.24
C LYS A 529 -15.83 -50.79 -17.75
N LYS A 530 -14.81 -50.76 -16.90
CA LYS A 530 -14.91 -50.95 -15.44
C LYS A 530 -14.58 -49.70 -14.62
N LEU A 531 -14.32 -48.56 -15.26
CA LEU A 531 -14.24 -47.27 -14.58
C LEU A 531 -15.64 -46.86 -14.09
N PRO A 532 -15.83 -46.50 -12.80
CA PRO A 532 -17.13 -46.03 -12.29
C PRO A 532 -17.49 -44.65 -12.86
N LEU A 533 -18.31 -44.63 -13.92
CA LEU A 533 -18.92 -43.41 -14.47
C LEU A 533 -20.13 -42.98 -13.64
N GLU A 534 -19.90 -42.57 -12.40
CA GLU A 534 -20.89 -41.91 -11.53
C GLU A 534 -20.71 -40.39 -11.56
N VAL A 535 -21.10 -39.77 -12.67
CA VAL A 535 -21.38 -38.33 -12.70
C VAL A 535 -22.79 -38.13 -12.14
N SER A 536 -22.88 -37.99 -10.81
CA SER A 536 -24.15 -37.84 -10.09
C SER A 536 -24.22 -36.56 -9.27
N MET A 537 -25.41 -35.94 -9.24
CA MET A 537 -25.58 -34.53 -8.89
C MET A 537 -26.28 -34.34 -7.53
N LYS A 538 -25.51 -34.06 -6.47
CA LYS A 538 -25.98 -33.69 -5.10
C LYS A 538 -26.76 -34.83 -4.38
N PRO A 539 -27.16 -34.63 -3.11
CA PRO A 539 -26.42 -34.04 -1.99
C PRO A 539 -26.20 -35.07 -0.86
N THR A 540 -25.16 -34.89 -0.05
CA THR A 540 -24.96 -35.69 1.18
C THR A 540 -25.79 -35.18 2.36
N GLU A 541 -26.75 -35.99 2.82
CA GLU A 541 -27.21 -36.00 4.22
C GLU A 541 -27.20 -37.44 4.74
N SER A 542 -26.99 -37.60 6.05
CA SER A 542 -26.54 -38.86 6.66
C SER A 542 -27.64 -39.62 7.41
N THR A 543 -27.67 -40.95 7.24
CA THR A 543 -28.46 -41.85 8.09
C THR A 543 -27.68 -42.18 9.37
N SER A 544 -28.34 -42.16 10.53
CA SER A 544 -27.69 -42.25 11.85
C SER A 544 -27.95 -43.58 12.56
N GLN A 545 -26.90 -44.20 13.11
CA GLN A 545 -26.96 -45.19 14.20
C GLN A 545 -25.56 -45.35 14.85
N ALA A 546 -25.39 -45.58 16.16
CA ALA A 546 -25.92 -44.88 17.33
C ALA A 546 -25.27 -45.46 18.61
N THR A 547 -24.42 -44.69 19.31
CA THR A 547 -24.03 -45.00 20.71
C THR A 547 -23.93 -43.72 21.56
N ARG A 548 -24.72 -43.72 22.64
CA ARG A 548 -24.95 -42.73 23.71
C ARG A 548 -23.69 -42.03 24.29
N SER A 549 -23.74 -40.83 24.88
CA SER A 549 -24.80 -39.79 24.97
C SER A 549 -24.34 -38.55 25.78
N SER A 550 -24.59 -37.32 25.30
CA SER A 550 -24.94 -36.10 26.07
C SER A 550 -25.13 -34.90 25.12
N GLU A 551 -25.95 -33.92 25.48
CA GLU A 551 -26.50 -32.91 24.55
C GLU A 551 -26.14 -31.46 24.89
N ARG A 552 -25.91 -30.62 23.86
CA ARG A 552 -26.59 -29.30 23.69
C ARG A 552 -26.41 -28.78 22.25
N THR A 553 -27.35 -27.97 21.76
CA THR A 553 -27.58 -27.63 20.34
C THR A 553 -27.54 -26.13 20.02
N THR A 554 -27.07 -25.74 18.82
CA THR A 554 -27.50 -24.51 18.08
C THR A 554 -27.12 -24.59 16.59
N THR A 555 -27.87 -23.92 15.69
CA THR A 555 -27.67 -23.88 14.22
C THR A 555 -27.90 -22.48 13.62
N ARG A 556 -27.34 -22.16 12.45
CA ARG A 556 -27.67 -20.96 11.61
C ARG A 556 -27.85 -21.36 10.11
N PRO A 557 -28.54 -20.57 9.26
CA PRO A 557 -29.14 -21.06 8.00
C PRO A 557 -28.43 -20.67 6.68
N ARG A 558 -29.05 -21.05 5.54
CA ARG A 558 -28.68 -20.73 4.13
C ARG A 558 -29.43 -19.51 3.58
N SER A 559 -28.97 -18.99 2.43
CA SER A 559 -29.63 -18.00 1.55
C SER A 559 -29.98 -18.59 0.16
N PRO A 560 -30.87 -17.95 -0.65
CA PRO A 560 -31.51 -18.57 -1.82
C PRO A 560 -30.94 -18.16 -3.21
N PRO A 561 -31.31 -18.87 -4.31
CA PRO A 561 -30.98 -18.52 -5.70
C PRO A 561 -32.16 -17.95 -6.52
N LEU A 562 -31.87 -17.43 -7.72
CA LEU A 562 -32.83 -16.97 -8.75
C LEU A 562 -32.57 -17.66 -10.12
N PRO A 563 -33.49 -17.56 -11.11
CA PRO A 563 -33.72 -18.68 -12.05
C PRO A 563 -33.01 -18.60 -13.41
N ALA A 564 -33.01 -19.73 -14.12
CA ALA A 564 -32.58 -19.86 -15.51
C ALA A 564 -33.77 -20.20 -16.43
N HIS A 565 -33.65 -19.94 -17.74
CA HIS A 565 -34.63 -20.38 -18.73
C HIS A 565 -34.02 -20.73 -20.09
N LEU A 566 -34.71 -21.63 -20.81
CA LEU A 566 -34.47 -22.08 -22.19
C LEU A 566 -33.25 -22.98 -22.46
N LYS A 567 -33.54 -24.19 -22.95
CA LYS A 567 -32.64 -25.11 -23.67
C LYS A 567 -32.97 -25.05 -25.17
N ASN A 568 -32.00 -25.29 -26.06
CA ASN A 568 -32.00 -26.41 -27.02
C ASN A 568 -30.94 -26.25 -28.16
N ALA A 569 -30.68 -27.39 -28.83
CA ALA A 569 -30.05 -27.54 -30.15
C ALA A 569 -28.53 -27.26 -30.32
N GLN A 570 -27.76 -28.35 -30.19
CA GLN A 570 -26.68 -28.82 -31.07
C GLN A 570 -25.95 -27.84 -32.03
N SER A 571 -24.62 -27.91 -32.03
CA SER A 571 -23.75 -27.30 -33.05
C SER A 571 -22.52 -28.16 -33.39
N THR A 572 -22.36 -28.51 -34.67
CA THR A 572 -21.08 -28.89 -35.30
C THR A 572 -20.98 -28.22 -36.67
N PRO A 573 -19.78 -27.78 -37.12
CA PRO A 573 -19.62 -26.82 -38.23
C PRO A 573 -19.58 -27.50 -39.62
N PRO A 574 -19.67 -26.73 -40.73
CA PRO A 574 -18.42 -26.39 -41.43
C PRO A 574 -18.37 -25.02 -42.18
N THR A 575 -17.15 -24.45 -42.22
CA THR A 575 -16.50 -23.68 -43.32
C THR A 575 -17.24 -22.64 -44.21
N ARG A 576 -16.86 -21.36 -44.02
CA ARG A 576 -16.12 -20.50 -45.00
C ARG A 576 -16.62 -20.39 -46.47
N ALA A 577 -17.26 -19.26 -46.87
CA ALA A 577 -16.88 -18.44 -48.05
C ALA A 577 -17.77 -17.18 -48.34
N ALA A 578 -17.08 -16.07 -48.65
CA ALA A 578 -17.40 -14.87 -49.45
C ALA A 578 -18.82 -14.47 -49.97
N SER A 579 -19.13 -13.18 -49.74
CA SER A 579 -19.69 -12.16 -50.69
C SER A 579 -21.05 -12.32 -51.39
N GLN A 580 -22.01 -11.42 -51.06
CA GLN A 580 -22.61 -10.44 -52.01
C GLN A 580 -23.61 -9.41 -51.40
N ARG A 581 -23.88 -8.33 -52.15
CA ARG A 581 -24.87 -7.22 -51.96
C ARG A 581 -25.60 -7.07 -53.34
N PRO A 582 -26.72 -6.31 -53.57
CA PRO A 582 -27.52 -5.46 -52.67
C PRO A 582 -29.08 -5.47 -52.91
N THR A 583 -29.83 -4.57 -52.23
CA THR A 583 -31.22 -4.08 -52.53
C THR A 583 -32.39 -5.09 -52.43
N ARG A 584 -33.66 -4.74 -52.11
CA ARG A 584 -34.45 -3.49 -52.24
C ARG A 584 -35.70 -3.46 -51.31
N THR A 585 -36.31 -2.29 -51.10
CA THR A 585 -37.61 -2.00 -50.39
C THR A 585 -38.87 -2.33 -51.25
N PRO A 586 -40.14 -2.43 -50.72
CA PRO A 586 -40.85 -1.45 -49.85
C PRO A 586 -41.88 -1.99 -48.79
N ALA A 587 -42.64 -1.08 -48.15
CA ALA A 587 -43.77 -1.27 -47.20
C ALA A 587 -45.16 -1.21 -47.94
N PRO A 588 -46.39 -1.10 -47.33
CA PRO A 588 -46.89 -0.93 -45.93
C PRO A 588 -48.04 -1.94 -45.59
N PRO A 589 -49.18 -1.67 -44.87
CA PRO A 589 -49.56 -0.74 -43.78
C PRO A 589 -50.23 -1.42 -42.53
N PRO A 590 -50.66 -0.67 -41.48
CA PRO A 590 -51.45 -1.20 -40.34
C PRO A 590 -52.96 -0.86 -40.36
N PRO A 591 -53.84 -1.63 -39.68
CA PRO A 591 -55.25 -1.30 -39.48
C PRO A 591 -55.53 -0.57 -38.14
N LYS A 592 -56.67 0.13 -38.06
CA LYS A 592 -57.23 0.75 -36.85
C LYS A 592 -58.53 0.09 -36.42
N VAL A 593 -58.86 0.22 -35.13
CA VAL A 593 -60.23 0.39 -34.63
C VAL A 593 -60.29 1.78 -33.97
N ASP A 594 -61.41 2.50 -34.05
CA ASP A 594 -61.50 3.94 -33.74
C ASP A 594 -62.77 4.27 -32.89
N ALA A 595 -62.81 5.43 -32.24
CA ALA A 595 -63.71 5.78 -31.12
C ALA A 595 -65.06 6.43 -31.50
N PRO A 596 -65.95 6.72 -30.52
CA PRO A 596 -67.01 7.73 -30.74
C PRO A 596 -67.20 8.80 -29.62
N ARG A 597 -66.95 10.07 -30.01
CA ARG A 597 -67.90 11.24 -30.01
C ARG A 597 -68.39 11.84 -28.67
N LEU A 598 -68.59 13.17 -28.50
CA LEU A 598 -68.46 14.41 -29.31
C LEU A 598 -68.23 15.61 -28.30
N ARG A 599 -68.30 16.94 -28.53
CA ARG A 599 -68.87 17.87 -29.55
C ARG A 599 -68.08 19.21 -29.55
N ALA A 600 -68.41 20.21 -30.38
CA ALA A 600 -67.68 21.50 -30.45
C ALA A 600 -68.55 22.73 -30.86
N ALA A 601 -68.19 23.93 -30.33
CA ALA A 601 -68.67 25.30 -30.68
C ALA A 601 -67.81 26.36 -29.94
N ALA A 602 -67.61 27.64 -30.33
CA ALA A 602 -67.75 28.37 -31.61
C ALA A 602 -66.95 29.73 -31.56
N LYS A 603 -66.96 30.55 -32.62
CA LYS A 603 -66.04 31.71 -32.86
C LYS A 603 -66.40 33.07 -32.19
N PRO A 604 -65.41 33.93 -31.81
CA PRO A 604 -65.52 35.39 -31.55
C PRO A 604 -65.17 36.23 -32.83
N PRO A 605 -65.07 37.60 -32.85
CA PRO A 605 -63.81 38.32 -32.49
C PRO A 605 -63.85 39.66 -31.62
N PRO A 606 -63.86 40.94 -32.10
CA PRO A 606 -63.20 42.11 -31.41
C PRO A 606 -64.15 43.37 -31.28
N PRO A 607 -63.75 44.69 -31.22
CA PRO A 607 -62.45 45.40 -31.05
C PRO A 607 -62.41 46.61 -30.04
N ALA A 608 -61.24 47.25 -29.85
CA ALA A 608 -60.97 48.49 -29.07
C ALA A 608 -59.54 49.05 -29.43
N ALA A 609 -59.00 50.23 -29.04
CA ALA A 609 -59.45 51.60 -28.67
C ALA A 609 -58.21 52.58 -28.67
N LYS A 610 -58.34 53.92 -28.47
CA LYS A 610 -57.22 54.91 -28.36
C LYS A 610 -57.56 56.12 -27.45
N PRO A 611 -56.57 56.89 -26.91
CA PRO A 611 -55.99 58.06 -27.62
C PRO A 611 -54.44 58.11 -27.64
N VAL A 612 -53.82 59.26 -27.98
CA VAL A 612 -52.41 59.41 -28.42
C VAL A 612 -51.79 60.75 -27.96
N ALA A 613 -50.46 60.81 -27.77
CA ALA A 613 -49.67 62.05 -27.80
C ALA A 613 -48.29 61.87 -28.48
N LYS A 614 -47.73 62.95 -29.06
CA LYS A 614 -46.40 63.06 -29.69
C LYS A 614 -45.79 64.44 -29.40
N ALA A 615 -44.47 64.56 -29.29
CA ALA A 615 -43.71 65.79 -29.56
C ALA A 615 -42.20 65.47 -29.77
N SER A 616 -41.43 66.39 -30.36
CA SER A 616 -40.02 66.20 -30.71
C SER A 616 -39.15 67.47 -30.54
N ALA A 617 -37.83 67.23 -30.45
CA ALA A 617 -36.72 68.06 -30.99
C ALA A 617 -36.05 69.17 -30.14
N LYS A 618 -34.79 69.44 -30.57
CA LYS A 618 -33.84 70.55 -30.28
C LYS A 618 -32.69 70.30 -29.30
N THR A 619 -31.63 71.07 -29.52
CA THR A 619 -30.24 71.04 -28.99
C THR A 619 -29.81 72.49 -28.65
N PRO A 620 -28.53 72.80 -28.41
CA PRO A 620 -27.66 72.60 -27.23
C PRO A 620 -27.36 74.00 -26.59
N PRO A 621 -26.13 74.44 -26.21
CA PRO A 621 -24.92 73.87 -25.55
C PRO A 621 -24.71 74.59 -24.17
N PRO A 622 -23.50 74.81 -23.57
CA PRO A 622 -22.13 74.27 -23.75
C PRO A 622 -21.57 73.66 -22.40
N SER A 623 -20.28 73.38 -22.14
CA SER A 623 -19.01 73.61 -22.84
C SER A 623 -17.90 72.60 -22.46
N ARG A 624 -17.12 72.13 -23.47
CA ARG A 624 -15.63 72.14 -23.56
C ARG A 624 -14.78 71.43 -22.48
N THR A 625 -13.70 70.66 -22.72
CA THR A 625 -13.01 69.89 -23.82
C THR A 625 -11.79 69.22 -23.14
N THR A 626 -11.13 68.10 -23.47
CA THR A 626 -11.16 67.01 -24.49
C THR A 626 -10.26 65.86 -23.90
N ARG A 627 -9.52 64.93 -24.53
CA ARG A 627 -9.08 64.65 -25.92
C ARG A 627 -8.62 63.19 -26.07
N THR A 628 -9.06 62.51 -27.13
CA THR A 628 -8.34 61.41 -27.82
C THR A 628 -8.07 61.81 -29.27
N PRO A 629 -7.06 61.19 -29.92
CA PRO A 629 -7.32 60.21 -31.00
C PRO A 629 -6.32 59.02 -30.95
N ALA A 630 -6.38 57.94 -31.73
CA ALA A 630 -7.36 57.31 -32.65
C ALA A 630 -6.92 55.82 -32.83
N LYS A 631 -7.79 54.81 -33.05
CA LYS A 631 -8.40 54.38 -34.34
C LYS A 631 -7.35 54.23 -35.48
N ALA A 632 -7.33 53.20 -36.32
CA ALA A 632 -8.17 52.00 -36.53
C ALA A 632 -7.27 50.87 -37.15
N ALA A 633 -7.68 49.75 -37.76
CA ALA A 633 -8.97 49.21 -38.23
C ALA A 633 -8.94 47.65 -38.29
N SER A 634 -9.76 47.00 -39.14
CA SER A 634 -9.81 45.54 -39.36
C SER A 634 -9.99 45.17 -40.83
N ALA A 635 -9.42 44.04 -41.29
CA ALA A 635 -9.68 43.45 -42.60
C ALA A 635 -9.75 41.90 -42.55
N LYS A 636 -10.51 41.31 -43.49
CA LYS A 636 -10.76 39.89 -43.79
C LYS A 636 -11.08 39.81 -45.31
N PRO A 637 -11.18 38.65 -46.01
CA PRO A 637 -11.29 37.26 -45.51
C PRO A 637 -10.45 36.16 -46.24
N ALA A 638 -10.56 34.92 -45.74
CA ALA A 638 -10.38 33.62 -46.44
C ALA A 638 -8.95 33.22 -46.92
N ALA A 639 -8.58 31.94 -47.11
CA ALA A 639 -9.33 30.68 -47.01
C ALA A 639 -8.44 29.47 -46.57
N ALA A 640 -9.11 28.39 -46.10
CA ALA A 640 -8.73 26.95 -46.13
C ALA A 640 -7.35 26.43 -45.63
N GLY A 641 -7.39 25.34 -44.84
CA GLY A 641 -6.24 24.55 -44.34
C GLY A 641 -6.51 24.03 -42.92
N GLN A 642 -7.33 22.98 -42.74
CA GLN A 642 -6.96 21.55 -42.65
C GLN A 642 -6.26 21.13 -41.34
N ARG A 643 -6.72 19.99 -40.77
CA ARG A 643 -6.17 19.22 -39.62
C ARG A 643 -5.73 20.07 -38.40
N LYS A 644 -6.59 20.34 -37.41
CA LYS A 644 -6.94 19.37 -36.34
C LYS A 644 -7.53 18.02 -36.79
N ARG A 645 -6.64 17.04 -36.91
CA ARG A 645 -6.81 15.56 -36.79
C ARG A 645 -5.43 14.96 -37.18
N VAL A 646 -4.66 14.42 -36.22
CA VAL A 646 -4.81 13.10 -35.57
C VAL A 646 -4.15 12.00 -36.43
N ILE A 647 -3.47 11.04 -35.77
CA ILE A 647 -2.54 10.00 -36.26
C ILE A 647 -1.07 10.48 -36.30
N GLU A 648 -0.14 9.55 -36.05
CA GLU A 648 1.34 9.67 -36.04
C GLU A 648 1.95 10.24 -34.73
N GLU A 649 2.24 11.55 -34.58
CA GLU A 649 2.99 12.09 -33.41
C GLU A 649 2.31 11.88 -32.02
N ASP A 650 1.00 11.56 -31.96
CA ASP A 650 0.25 11.22 -30.73
C ASP A 650 -0.04 9.70 -30.62
N SER A 651 0.63 8.83 -31.39
CA SER A 651 0.46 7.37 -31.33
C SER A 651 1.77 6.60 -31.39
N GLU A 652 2.74 7.04 -32.19
CA GLU A 652 4.04 6.36 -32.30
C GLU A 652 4.87 6.48 -30.98
N GLU A 653 4.67 7.55 -30.19
CA GLU A 653 5.24 7.68 -28.82
C GLU A 653 4.40 7.01 -27.71
N GLU A 654 3.20 6.48 -28.01
CA GLU A 654 2.42 5.64 -27.07
C GLU A 654 2.61 4.14 -27.37
N GLU A 655 2.78 3.76 -28.64
CA GLU A 655 3.02 2.37 -29.08
C GLU A 655 4.49 1.90 -28.84
N GLU A 656 5.50 2.79 -28.83
CA GLU A 656 6.93 2.41 -28.62
C GLU A 656 7.31 1.95 -27.20
N GLU A 657 6.60 2.33 -26.12
CA GLU A 657 6.96 1.93 -24.74
C GLU A 657 5.91 1.03 -24.04
N GLU A 658 4.66 0.91 -24.52
CA GLU A 658 3.74 -0.15 -24.03
C GLU A 658 4.13 -1.54 -24.58
N GLU A 659 4.71 -1.66 -25.79
CA GLU A 659 5.24 -2.94 -26.30
C GLU A 659 6.55 -3.37 -25.58
N GLU A 660 7.41 -2.44 -25.15
CA GLU A 660 8.61 -2.78 -24.35
C GLU A 660 8.29 -3.13 -22.87
N GLU A 661 7.18 -2.66 -22.28
CA GLU A 661 6.80 -3.05 -20.89
C GLU A 661 6.14 -4.44 -20.78
N GLU A 662 5.52 -5.00 -21.84
CA GLU A 662 4.87 -6.33 -21.75
C GLU A 662 5.78 -7.50 -22.18
N GLU A 663 6.62 -7.41 -23.22
CA GLU A 663 7.43 -8.56 -23.68
C GLU A 663 8.55 -8.96 -22.68
N GLU A 664 9.31 -8.01 -22.11
CA GLU A 664 10.30 -8.32 -21.05
C GLU A 664 9.63 -8.86 -19.76
N GLU A 665 8.35 -8.56 -19.52
CA GLU A 665 7.64 -8.97 -18.32
C GLU A 665 7.07 -10.39 -18.40
N GLU A 666 6.82 -10.99 -19.56
CA GLU A 666 6.37 -12.41 -19.63
C GLU A 666 7.53 -13.41 -19.78
N GLU A 667 8.61 -13.11 -20.54
CA GLU A 667 9.71 -14.07 -20.72
C GLU A 667 10.53 -14.33 -19.43
N GLU A 668 10.88 -13.30 -18.63
CA GLU A 668 11.54 -13.54 -17.31
C GLU A 668 10.63 -14.28 -16.30
N LYS A 669 9.30 -14.35 -16.52
CA LYS A 669 8.37 -15.04 -15.61
C LYS A 669 8.26 -16.55 -15.87
N GLU A 670 8.53 -17.04 -17.08
CA GLU A 670 8.46 -18.48 -17.39
C GLU A 670 9.81 -19.21 -17.20
N GLU A 671 10.97 -18.55 -17.34
CA GLU A 671 12.27 -19.24 -17.14
C GLU A 671 12.61 -19.49 -15.65
N ASP A 672 12.43 -18.53 -14.73
CA ASP A 672 12.92 -18.62 -13.34
C ASP A 672 12.14 -19.66 -12.49
N ASP A 673 10.81 -19.76 -12.68
CA ASP A 673 10.00 -20.82 -12.03
C ASP A 673 10.29 -22.22 -12.65
N SER A 674 10.98 -22.29 -13.80
CA SER A 674 11.45 -23.56 -14.41
C SER A 674 12.79 -24.04 -13.85
N GLU A 675 13.71 -23.12 -13.48
CA GLU A 675 14.95 -23.51 -12.79
C GLU A 675 14.67 -23.96 -11.35
N GLU A 676 13.74 -23.32 -10.63
CA GLU A 676 13.40 -23.65 -9.22
C GLU A 676 12.84 -25.07 -8.99
N GLU A 677 12.30 -25.77 -10.01
CA GLU A 677 11.88 -27.19 -9.87
C GLU A 677 13.00 -28.21 -10.18
N SER A 678 14.15 -27.79 -10.72
CA SER A 678 15.11 -28.72 -11.34
C SER A 678 16.29 -29.19 -10.46
N GLU A 679 16.75 -28.39 -9.49
CA GLU A 679 17.98 -28.67 -8.70
C GLU A 679 17.72 -29.23 -7.26
N GLU A 680 16.77 -30.15 -7.06
CA GLU A 680 16.84 -31.03 -5.87
C GLU A 680 18.08 -31.95 -5.98
N GLU A 681 19.07 -31.75 -5.10
CA GLU A 681 20.45 -32.29 -5.18
C GLU A 681 20.60 -33.74 -5.72
N VAL A 682 21.31 -33.91 -6.85
CA VAL A 682 21.81 -35.21 -7.32
C VAL A 682 23.35 -35.28 -7.21
N PRO A 683 23.92 -36.06 -6.26
CA PRO A 683 25.36 -36.12 -6.05
C PRO A 683 26.07 -37.04 -7.08
N GLN A 684 26.63 -36.47 -8.15
CA GLN A 684 27.38 -37.25 -9.15
C GLN A 684 28.72 -37.79 -8.61
N THR A 685 28.86 -39.12 -8.59
CA THR A 685 30.08 -39.82 -8.17
C THR A 685 31.16 -39.79 -9.26
N LYS A 686 32.31 -39.14 -9.02
CA LYS A 686 33.49 -39.24 -9.90
C LYS A 686 34.31 -40.50 -9.59
N LYS A 687 34.57 -41.33 -10.62
CA LYS A 687 35.38 -42.54 -10.52
C LYS A 687 36.58 -42.52 -11.50
N SER A 688 37.77 -42.68 -10.93
CA SER A 688 38.98 -43.33 -11.49
C SER A 688 39.47 -42.99 -12.92
N LYS A 689 40.68 -42.43 -13.01
CA LYS A 689 41.71 -42.89 -13.98
C LYS A 689 43.12 -42.73 -13.39
N MET A 690 44.10 -43.40 -13.98
CA MET A 690 45.53 -43.45 -13.57
C MET A 690 46.40 -42.78 -14.65
N ALA A 691 47.67 -42.42 -14.43
CA ALA A 691 48.63 -42.77 -13.37
C ALA A 691 49.36 -41.48 -12.84
N ALA A 692 50.52 -41.43 -12.17
CA ALA A 692 51.57 -42.43 -11.88
C ALA A 692 52.19 -42.26 -10.48
N ALA A 693 53.50 -42.03 -10.34
CA ALA A 693 54.26 -42.15 -9.09
C ALA A 693 55.40 -41.13 -8.95
N ALA A 694 55.64 -40.63 -7.73
CA ALA A 694 56.95 -40.16 -7.26
C ALA A 694 57.06 -40.18 -5.71
N ALA A 695 58.30 -40.39 -5.25
CA ALA A 695 58.80 -40.44 -3.87
C ALA A 695 58.74 -39.08 -3.11
N ASN A 696 58.96 -38.97 -1.78
CA ASN A 696 58.91 -39.86 -0.60
C ASN A 696 59.32 -39.04 0.67
N ARG A 697 58.82 -39.38 1.89
CA ARG A 697 59.15 -38.76 3.21
C ARG A 697 58.78 -37.25 3.35
N GLY A 698 58.60 -36.67 4.53
CA GLY A 698 58.49 -37.22 5.90
C GLY A 698 58.57 -36.14 7.00
N LYS A 699 57.57 -36.09 7.89
CA LYS A 699 57.64 -36.10 9.39
C LYS A 699 58.96 -35.55 10.01
N VAL A 700 58.99 -34.63 10.99
CA VAL A 700 58.37 -34.59 12.35
C VAL A 700 58.45 -33.11 12.88
N VAL A 701 57.42 -32.48 13.50
CA VAL A 701 57.19 -32.21 14.98
C VAL A 701 58.46 -31.64 15.71
N GLU A 702 58.45 -30.64 16.62
CA GLU A 702 57.50 -30.26 17.68
C GLU A 702 57.50 -28.74 18.11
N LYS A 703 56.64 -28.38 19.08
CA LYS A 703 56.48 -27.12 19.85
C LYS A 703 57.82 -26.56 20.38
N ALA A 704 57.99 -25.24 20.63
CA ALA A 704 57.45 -24.53 21.81
C ALA A 704 57.67 -22.99 21.77
N THR A 705 57.07 -22.27 22.72
CA THR A 705 57.18 -20.80 22.96
C THR A 705 57.31 -20.52 24.47
N PRO A 706 57.52 -19.28 24.95
CA PRO A 706 58.48 -18.22 24.58
C PRO A 706 59.35 -17.78 25.81
N PRO A 707 60.17 -16.72 25.71
CA PRO A 707 60.12 -15.67 26.77
C PRO A 707 60.29 -14.20 26.26
N LYS A 708 60.62 -13.24 27.14
CA LYS A 708 60.36 -11.77 27.01
C LYS A 708 61.62 -10.86 27.17
N ARG A 709 61.47 -9.57 26.77
CA ARG A 709 62.13 -8.28 27.22
C ARG A 709 63.35 -7.70 26.46
N GLY A 710 63.38 -6.34 26.39
CA GLY A 710 64.35 -5.42 25.71
C GLY A 710 63.62 -4.60 24.62
N LYS A 711 63.46 -3.26 24.56
CA LYS A 711 64.22 -2.02 24.94
C LYS A 711 65.51 -1.82 24.13
N LEU A 712 65.83 -0.67 23.51
CA LEU A 712 65.32 0.74 23.58
C LEU A 712 65.24 1.41 22.17
N ASP A 713 64.67 2.60 21.86
CA ASP A 713 63.47 3.34 22.34
C ASP A 713 63.03 4.56 21.42
N GLU A 714 63.82 5.12 20.47
CA GLU A 714 63.51 6.37 19.67
C GLU A 714 63.66 6.19 18.12
N VAL A 715 63.09 6.98 17.16
CA VAL A 715 62.86 8.46 17.04
C VAL A 715 61.51 8.84 16.39
N ASN A 716 61.05 10.07 16.64
CA ASN A 716 59.85 10.76 16.13
C ASN A 716 59.64 10.80 14.59
N ILE A 717 58.36 10.82 14.18
CA ILE A 717 57.68 12.03 13.64
C ILE A 717 56.15 11.82 13.68
N LYS A 718 55.42 12.83 14.17
CA LYS A 718 53.96 12.93 14.06
C LYS A 718 53.55 14.40 14.12
N LEU A 719 52.76 14.87 13.16
CA LEU A 719 52.20 16.22 13.16
C LEU A 719 50.68 16.15 12.95
N CYS A 720 49.95 16.70 13.92
CA CYS A 720 48.55 17.07 13.80
C CYS A 720 48.48 18.59 14.02
N PHE A 721 47.64 19.31 13.28
CA PHE A 721 47.07 20.57 13.76
C PHE A 721 45.60 20.68 13.32
N PRO A 722 44.71 21.30 14.11
CA PRO A 722 43.27 21.34 13.86
C PRO A 722 42.81 22.70 13.31
N MET A 723 41.50 22.89 13.11
CA MET A 723 40.90 24.21 12.85
C MET A 723 40.11 24.75 14.05
N ARG A 724 40.30 26.03 14.31
CA ARG A 724 39.39 26.93 15.06
C ARG A 724 38.34 27.48 14.05
N VAL A 725 37.17 28.04 14.39
CA VAL A 725 36.64 28.70 15.59
C VAL A 725 37.29 30.06 15.92
N ASP A 726 37.07 31.04 15.05
CA ASP A 726 37.28 32.45 15.36
C ASP A 726 35.94 33.20 15.44
N SER A 727 35.87 34.18 16.32
CA SER A 727 34.71 35.04 16.54
C SER A 727 35.17 36.42 17.00
N GLU A 728 35.03 37.44 16.17
CA GLU A 728 35.32 38.83 16.56
C GLU A 728 34.04 39.59 16.92
N SER A 729 34.18 40.55 17.83
CA SER A 729 33.11 41.39 18.34
C SER A 729 33.34 42.84 17.95
N SER A 730 32.27 43.62 17.82
CA SER A 730 32.35 45.08 17.75
C SER A 730 31.11 45.69 18.38
N GLN A 731 31.33 46.46 19.45
CA GLN A 731 30.29 47.27 20.11
C GLN A 731 30.45 48.73 19.68
N ILE A 732 29.35 49.35 19.23
CA ILE A 732 29.13 50.81 19.34
C ILE A 732 27.68 50.99 19.82
N CYS A 733 27.42 52.07 20.57
CA CYS A 733 26.16 52.30 21.29
C CYS A 733 25.62 53.71 21.03
N ALA A 734 24.33 53.93 21.35
CA ALA A 734 23.54 55.16 21.15
C ALA A 734 23.29 55.56 19.67
N SER A 735 22.13 56.09 19.29
CA SER A 735 21.10 56.77 20.11
C SER A 735 19.68 56.25 19.88
#